data_AF-A0A0P7B431-F1
#
_entry.id   AF-A0A0P7B431-F1
#
_cell.length_a   1.000
_cell.length_b   1.000
_cell.length_c   1.000
_cell.angle_alpha   90.00
_cell.angle_beta   90.00
_cell.angle_gamma   90.00
#
_symmetry.space_group_name_H-M   'P 1'
#
loop_
_entity.id
_entity.type
_entity.pdbx_description
1 polymer ?
#
loop_
_entity_poly.entity_id
_entity_poly.type
_entity_poly.pdbx_seq_one_letter_code
_entity_poly.pdbx_strand_id
1 'polypeptide(L)'
;MKDYFIFTYRDKGSFKGGIKTITVLFIPESSIKKSALIQGLETYNQENVLSDKFVVVLPEYASEALVNLFEKDVLISFGRVVGFDKNYSETNYSVYKFDLNGKLNKKFGVLKDLKNRTLFLAKLFKNGNFHIFDSKSGLIESNPDHHFVFPSGKHSEKFIRTANVLRDSNEIFFIAIQLLEKFSAVEIVYCDTASINVLPFAVFEIQNRFERKFETRVKSFESYKVFEDYNQSFNPNSLVLISSSTSGNIIDRLNDKQIADSSNILVLFFLGNDESYKKHKTNIFCNLTKSSEFEQGYNPFKTFKNSLKCKLCINHSQPVVIQSDVFLNIEPKYNVVTFKKSDAPSFLSKFIENHRALDQKSNIFKVHFRDIEEEDSSYEIYIDFTQLLDNFENKNYPQYYHEKLEKTINAHIPINTRYLLPLRDPGSKALTEKILNENSWVIEPTIIDINNPKISTTVTGTIVVVGATYVTGRHYFFINRLLRDFPKLTVVYFIGLARSISKQFSENIKSNLGIGEYGGRTYPVINVDEIFIPQAKVDNSWSKEWGFIRELLGKVNSKSALYKFFENRRNVLFNAREEKGLCDNVFLPTLSGEKLSLRKGFVYWNFEVKTDIAYQSQVYFTITSVINRLRNEPLNSERSLKQSTYVRNLISSETFNRFNDGVIQASILRAADYRMLSYDLDENQSLAMSVFMKSLVDKFEQDHGEALPEFMMALGLKKLRLKRIDLNDFLDYSSKNLPEKSIGHDFVNYLKGKLL
;
A
#
# COMPACT_ATOMS: atom_id res chain seq x y z
N MET A 1 -35.65 7.25 13.85
CA MET A 1 -34.52 7.56 14.76
C MET A 1 -35.05 7.51 16.18
N LYS A 2 -34.25 7.05 17.14
CA LYS A 2 -34.66 6.98 18.55
C LYS A 2 -34.45 8.36 19.19
N ASP A 3 -35.32 8.76 20.11
CA ASP A 3 -35.18 10.04 20.86
C ASP A 3 -34.48 9.83 22.21
N TYR A 4 -33.70 8.74 22.32
CA TYR A 4 -33.04 8.30 23.53
C TYR A 4 -31.81 7.46 23.19
N PHE A 5 -30.88 7.39 24.13
CA PHE A 5 -29.73 6.49 24.12
C PHE A 5 -29.86 5.49 25.27
N ILE A 6 -29.74 4.19 24.99
CA ILE A 6 -29.83 3.12 26.01
C ILE A 6 -28.65 2.17 25.87
N PHE A 7 -28.01 1.83 26.99
CA PHE A 7 -26.90 0.89 27.02
C PHE A 7 -26.85 0.13 28.35
N THR A 8 -26.17 -1.01 28.36
CA THR A 8 -25.92 -1.80 29.58
C THR A 8 -24.42 -2.02 29.77
N TYR A 9 -23.97 -2.00 31.03
CA TYR A 9 -22.58 -2.32 31.40
C TYR A 9 -22.50 -3.08 32.73
N ARG A 10 -21.32 -3.60 33.04
CA ARG A 10 -21.03 -4.28 34.31
C ARG A 10 -20.25 -3.35 35.25
N ASP A 11 -20.80 -3.07 36.43
CA ASP A 11 -20.13 -2.30 37.46
C ASP A 11 -19.54 -3.22 38.54
N LYS A 12 -18.22 -3.19 38.67
CA LYS A 12 -17.47 -3.84 39.75
C LYS A 12 -17.08 -2.82 40.83
N GLY A 13 -17.75 -2.85 41.99
CA GLY A 13 -17.30 -2.15 43.20
C GLY A 13 -18.07 -0.89 43.59
N SER A 14 -19.03 -0.40 42.80
CA SER A 14 -19.92 0.69 43.25
C SER A 14 -21.03 0.22 44.21
N PHE A 15 -21.36 -1.07 44.17
CA PHE A 15 -22.41 -1.71 44.97
C PHE A 15 -21.83 -2.75 45.95
N LYS A 16 -22.61 -3.11 46.99
CA LYS A 16 -22.32 -4.31 47.79
C LYS A 16 -22.71 -5.58 47.02
N GLY A 17 -22.08 -6.71 47.36
CA GLY A 17 -22.45 -8.02 46.80
C GLY A 17 -21.92 -8.31 45.38
N GLY A 18 -20.74 -7.80 45.04
CA GLY A 18 -20.03 -8.17 43.80
C GLY A 18 -20.31 -7.27 42.59
N ILE A 19 -20.21 -7.86 41.39
CA ILE A 19 -20.45 -7.19 40.11
C ILE A 19 -21.96 -7.05 39.89
N LYS A 20 -22.41 -5.88 39.44
CA LYS A 20 -23.81 -5.61 39.09
C LYS A 20 -23.92 -5.20 37.63
N THR A 21 -24.92 -5.71 36.93
CA THR A 21 -25.31 -5.24 35.59
C THR A 21 -26.18 -3.99 35.73
N ILE A 22 -25.93 -2.98 34.90
CA ILE A 22 -26.60 -1.68 34.99
C ILE A 22 -27.06 -1.27 33.61
N THR A 23 -28.35 -1.01 33.46
CA THR A 23 -28.93 -0.39 32.26
C THR A 23 -29.14 1.10 32.49
N VAL A 24 -28.75 1.91 31.52
CA VAL A 24 -28.87 3.36 31.55
C VAL A 24 -29.69 3.80 30.35
N LEU A 25 -30.79 4.50 30.60
CA LEU A 25 -31.62 5.18 29.60
C LEU A 25 -31.40 6.68 29.71
N PHE A 26 -30.80 7.28 28.69
CA PHE A 26 -30.54 8.70 28.57
C PHE A 26 -31.52 9.34 27.58
N ILE A 27 -32.23 10.37 28.01
CA ILE A 27 -33.15 11.16 27.19
C ILE A 27 -32.73 12.63 27.30
N PRO A 28 -32.12 13.23 26.25
CA PRO A 28 -31.70 14.64 26.28
C PRO A 28 -32.84 15.62 25.97
N GLU A 29 -33.99 15.11 25.50
CA GLU A 29 -35.13 15.89 25.06
C GLU A 29 -36.04 16.34 26.22
N SER A 30 -36.76 17.45 26.04
CA SER A 30 -37.73 17.94 27.03
C SER A 30 -38.99 17.07 27.11
N SER A 31 -39.29 16.32 26.05
CA SER A 31 -40.43 15.41 25.96
C SER A 31 -40.11 14.20 25.07
N ILE A 32 -40.85 13.11 25.23
CA ILE A 32 -40.79 11.93 24.37
C ILE A 32 -42.19 11.37 24.14
N LYS A 33 -42.45 10.80 22.96
CA LYS A 33 -43.72 10.08 22.73
C LYS A 33 -43.75 8.80 23.55
N LYS A 34 -44.75 8.64 24.44
CA LYS A 34 -44.91 7.46 25.31
C LYS A 34 -44.88 6.14 24.53
N SER A 35 -45.55 6.07 23.38
CA SER A 35 -45.56 4.88 22.52
C SER A 35 -44.17 4.54 21.97
N ALA A 36 -43.39 5.54 21.54
CA ALA A 36 -42.04 5.35 21.03
C ALA A 36 -41.07 4.86 22.12
N LEU A 37 -41.22 5.38 23.35
CA LEU A 37 -40.46 4.90 24.50
C LEU A 37 -40.76 3.43 24.82
N ILE A 38 -42.05 3.06 24.91
CA ILE A 38 -42.47 1.68 25.23
C ILE A 38 -41.99 0.69 24.16
N GLN A 39 -42.20 1.00 22.87
CA GLN A 39 -41.74 0.17 21.76
C GLN A 39 -40.20 0.06 21.76
N GLY A 40 -39.52 1.15 22.10
CA GLY A 40 -38.07 1.20 22.22
C GLY A 40 -37.52 0.29 23.30
N LEU A 41 -38.11 0.33 24.49
CA LEU A 41 -37.78 -0.56 25.60
C LEU A 41 -38.09 -2.02 25.28
N GLU A 42 -39.22 -2.29 24.63
CA GLU A 42 -39.57 -3.64 24.18
C GLU A 42 -38.51 -4.20 23.21
N THR A 43 -38.12 -3.43 22.20
CA THR A 43 -37.07 -3.82 21.24
C THR A 43 -35.75 -4.07 21.97
N TYR A 44 -35.38 -3.22 22.93
CA TYR A 44 -34.16 -3.39 23.71
C TYR A 44 -34.16 -4.70 24.51
N ASN A 45 -35.30 -5.08 25.09
CA ASN A 45 -35.43 -6.30 25.89
C ASN A 45 -35.53 -7.58 25.08
N GLN A 46 -35.76 -7.50 23.77
CA GLN A 46 -35.65 -8.68 22.89
C GLN A 46 -34.21 -9.19 22.81
N GLU A 47 -33.23 -8.29 22.97
CA GLU A 47 -31.80 -8.59 22.87
C GLU A 47 -31.10 -8.58 24.24
N ASN A 48 -31.73 -8.06 25.29
CA ASN A 48 -31.12 -7.87 26.61
C ASN A 48 -32.05 -8.34 27.74
N VAL A 49 -31.47 -9.00 28.74
CA VAL A 49 -32.18 -9.36 29.98
C VAL A 49 -32.21 -8.15 30.93
N LEU A 50 -33.26 -8.04 31.75
CA LEU A 50 -33.35 -7.04 32.81
C LEU A 50 -32.09 -7.08 33.70
N SER A 51 -31.45 -5.92 33.83
CA SER A 51 -30.22 -5.77 34.62
C SER A 51 -30.50 -5.70 36.12
N ASP A 52 -29.46 -5.80 36.95
CA ASP A 52 -29.57 -5.68 38.40
C ASP A 52 -30.03 -4.28 38.83
N LYS A 53 -29.72 -3.25 38.02
CA LYS A 53 -30.03 -1.84 38.29
C LYS A 53 -30.45 -1.11 37.02
N PHE A 54 -31.51 -0.32 37.10
CA PHE A 54 -31.98 0.49 35.97
C PHE A 54 -31.95 1.98 36.31
N VAL A 55 -31.37 2.79 35.43
CA VAL A 55 -31.10 4.21 35.68
C VAL A 55 -31.63 5.02 34.51
N VAL A 56 -32.45 6.02 34.80
CA VAL A 56 -32.90 6.98 33.78
C VAL A 56 -32.23 8.32 34.02
N VAL A 57 -31.72 8.94 32.97
CA VAL A 57 -31.08 10.25 33.00
C VAL A 57 -31.87 11.20 32.10
N LEU A 58 -32.41 12.26 32.72
CA LEU A 58 -33.23 13.28 32.09
C LEU A 58 -32.57 14.67 32.23
N PRO A 59 -32.94 15.68 31.44
CA PRO A 59 -32.54 17.05 31.70
C PRO A 59 -33.29 17.66 32.89
N GLU A 60 -32.71 18.67 33.53
CA GLU A 60 -33.45 19.50 34.48
C GLU A 60 -34.66 20.20 33.82
N TYR A 61 -34.51 20.66 32.56
CA TYR A 61 -35.56 21.21 31.72
C TYR A 61 -36.58 20.19 31.17
N ALA A 62 -36.53 18.92 31.60
CA ALA A 62 -37.53 17.92 31.23
C ALA A 62 -38.94 18.37 31.66
N SER A 63 -39.90 18.28 30.74
CA SER A 63 -41.31 18.56 31.01
C SER A 63 -41.85 17.67 32.14
N GLU A 64 -42.82 18.17 32.90
CA GLU A 64 -43.47 17.36 33.94
C GLU A 64 -44.11 16.08 33.38
N ALA A 65 -44.65 16.14 32.16
CA ALA A 65 -45.19 14.98 31.46
C ALA A 65 -44.13 13.87 31.30
N LEU A 66 -42.92 14.21 30.87
CA LEU A 66 -41.81 13.26 30.74
C LEU A 66 -41.39 12.70 32.10
N VAL A 67 -41.29 13.54 33.13
CA VAL A 67 -40.92 13.10 34.49
C VAL A 67 -41.98 12.14 35.05
N ASN A 68 -43.27 12.43 34.85
CA ASN A 68 -44.38 11.61 35.31
C ASN A 68 -44.38 10.21 34.67
N LEU A 69 -43.88 10.04 33.43
CA LEU A 69 -43.72 8.71 32.81
C LEU A 69 -42.83 7.76 33.62
N PHE A 70 -41.85 8.33 34.32
CA PHE A 70 -40.82 7.61 35.06
C PHE A 70 -41.08 7.60 36.57
N GLU A 71 -41.96 8.45 37.07
CA GLU A 71 -42.34 8.56 38.48
C GLU A 71 -43.68 7.89 38.79
N LYS A 72 -44.76 8.34 38.14
CA LYS A 72 -46.13 7.90 38.41
C LYS A 72 -46.55 6.71 37.54
N ASP A 73 -46.19 6.78 36.27
CA ASP A 73 -46.54 5.78 35.25
C ASP A 73 -45.46 4.70 35.08
N VAL A 74 -44.50 4.57 36.02
CA VAL A 74 -43.31 3.72 35.82
C VAL A 74 -43.66 2.27 35.45
N LEU A 75 -44.64 1.66 36.11
CA LEU A 75 -45.05 0.28 35.81
C LEU A 75 -45.72 0.14 34.44
N ILE A 76 -46.34 1.21 33.93
CA ILE A 76 -46.94 1.23 32.60
C ILE A 76 -45.85 1.43 31.55
N SER A 77 -44.94 2.39 31.77
CA SER A 77 -43.82 2.70 30.89
C SER A 77 -42.88 1.51 30.72
N PHE A 78 -42.68 0.73 31.78
CA PHE A 78 -41.87 -0.50 31.77
C PHE A 78 -42.71 -1.78 31.70
N GLY A 79 -44.02 -1.72 31.44
CA GLY A 79 -44.91 -2.88 31.54
C GLY A 79 -44.61 -4.02 30.55
N ARG A 80 -43.85 -3.74 29.49
CA ARG A 80 -43.36 -4.74 28.51
C ARG A 80 -41.94 -5.26 28.82
N VAL A 81 -41.31 -4.77 29.89
CA VAL A 81 -39.99 -5.21 30.34
C VAL A 81 -40.17 -6.39 31.30
N VAL A 82 -39.81 -7.58 30.84
CA VAL A 82 -39.97 -8.81 31.63
C VAL A 82 -39.18 -8.70 32.94
N GLY A 83 -39.86 -8.91 34.06
CA GLY A 83 -39.28 -8.85 35.41
C GLY A 83 -39.23 -7.46 36.04
N PHE A 84 -39.64 -6.40 35.34
CA PHE A 84 -39.75 -5.06 35.93
C PHE A 84 -41.08 -4.92 36.68
N ASP A 85 -41.09 -5.39 37.93
CA ASP A 85 -42.24 -5.32 38.82
C ASP A 85 -42.12 -4.17 39.85
N LYS A 86 -43.11 -4.07 40.74
CA LYS A 86 -43.16 -3.06 41.80
C LYS A 86 -41.96 -3.17 42.77
N ASN A 87 -41.53 -4.39 43.09
CA ASN A 87 -40.39 -4.59 43.99
C ASN A 87 -39.08 -4.12 43.32
N TYR A 88 -38.93 -4.38 42.03
CA TYR A 88 -37.79 -3.88 41.25
C TYR A 88 -37.79 -2.34 41.18
N SER A 89 -38.93 -1.71 40.89
CA SER A 89 -39.03 -0.25 40.79
C SER A 89 -38.74 0.46 42.12
N GLU A 90 -39.06 -0.17 43.26
CA GLU A 90 -38.82 0.38 44.59
C GLU A 90 -37.37 0.20 45.09
N THR A 91 -36.62 -0.80 44.58
CA THR A 91 -35.31 -1.17 45.14
C THR A 91 -34.14 -1.07 44.16
N ASN A 92 -34.36 -1.12 42.86
CA ASN A 92 -33.32 -1.25 41.83
C ASN A 92 -33.40 -0.21 40.72
N TYR A 93 -34.27 0.79 40.87
CA TYR A 93 -34.54 1.81 39.86
C TYR A 93 -34.32 3.22 40.39
N SER A 94 -33.73 4.09 39.58
CA SER A 94 -33.54 5.50 39.94
C SER A 94 -33.53 6.44 38.74
N VAL A 95 -33.92 7.69 39.00
CA VAL A 95 -33.92 8.76 38.00
C VAL A 95 -33.00 9.89 38.44
N TYR A 96 -32.12 10.29 37.54
CA TYR A 96 -31.21 11.42 37.70
C TYR A 96 -31.57 12.52 36.69
N LYS A 97 -31.32 13.77 37.09
CA LYS A 97 -31.38 14.92 36.22
C LYS A 97 -29.98 15.51 36.02
N PHE A 98 -29.61 15.87 34.80
CA PHE A 98 -28.41 16.68 34.55
C PHE A 98 -28.75 18.17 34.58
N ASP A 99 -27.90 18.94 35.26
CA ASP A 99 -28.00 20.40 35.34
C ASP A 99 -27.26 21.10 34.19
N LEU A 100 -27.24 22.43 34.22
CA LEU A 100 -26.58 23.29 33.23
C LEU A 100 -25.06 23.07 33.12
N ASN A 101 -24.43 22.44 34.12
CA ASN A 101 -23.01 22.08 34.11
C ASN A 101 -22.80 20.60 33.74
N GLY A 102 -23.87 19.86 33.44
CA GLY A 102 -23.83 18.43 33.13
C GLY A 102 -23.74 17.52 34.37
N LYS A 103 -23.92 18.06 35.58
CA LYS A 103 -23.81 17.27 36.81
C LYS A 103 -25.10 16.51 37.08
N LEU A 104 -24.97 15.22 37.42
CA LEU A 104 -26.10 14.33 37.68
C LEU A 104 -26.60 14.39 39.13
N ASN A 105 -27.79 14.99 39.29
CA ASN A 105 -28.51 15.12 40.55
C ASN A 105 -29.64 14.07 40.63
N LYS A 106 -29.67 13.26 41.69
CA LYS A 106 -30.73 12.26 41.89
C LYS A 106 -32.06 12.97 42.11
N LYS A 107 -33.08 12.62 41.31
CA LYS A 107 -34.43 13.18 41.44
C LYS A 107 -35.31 12.29 42.33
N PHE A 108 -35.44 11.00 42.01
CA PHE A 108 -36.17 10.02 42.83
C PHE A 108 -35.67 8.57 42.58
N GLY A 109 -36.24 7.61 43.33
CA GLY A 109 -35.89 6.20 43.28
C GLY A 109 -34.70 5.81 44.16
N VAL A 110 -34.44 4.50 44.21
CA VAL A 110 -33.45 3.87 45.07
C VAL A 110 -32.66 2.83 44.28
N LEU A 111 -31.33 2.92 44.36
CA LEU A 111 -30.43 1.86 43.95
C LEU A 111 -29.92 1.17 45.21
N LYS A 112 -30.62 0.11 45.65
CA LYS A 112 -30.25 -0.67 46.85
C LYS A 112 -28.79 -1.11 46.75
N ASP A 113 -28.10 -1.07 47.88
CA ASP A 113 -26.68 -1.45 48.04
C ASP A 113 -25.65 -0.54 47.36
N LEU A 114 -26.04 0.61 46.82
CA LEU A 114 -25.09 1.62 46.31
C LEU A 114 -24.28 2.21 47.47
N LYS A 115 -22.96 2.02 47.46
CA LYS A 115 -22.05 2.52 48.52
C LYS A 115 -21.23 3.73 48.10
N ASN A 116 -20.96 3.90 46.80
CA ASN A 116 -20.16 5.03 46.30
C ASN A 116 -20.81 5.62 45.04
N ARG A 117 -21.59 6.69 45.23
CA ARG A 117 -22.29 7.39 44.15
C ARG A 117 -21.32 8.05 43.17
N THR A 118 -20.26 8.68 43.65
CA THR A 118 -19.28 9.36 42.79
C THR A 118 -18.60 8.38 41.83
N LEU A 119 -18.16 7.23 42.36
CA LEU A 119 -17.57 6.16 41.55
C LEU A 119 -18.56 5.59 40.54
N PHE A 120 -19.81 5.38 40.95
CA PHE A 120 -20.89 4.91 40.09
C PHE A 120 -21.12 5.86 38.90
N LEU A 121 -21.27 7.16 39.15
CA LEU A 121 -21.50 8.15 38.08
C LEU A 121 -20.29 8.25 37.13
N ALA A 122 -19.06 8.21 37.67
CA ALA A 122 -17.84 8.19 36.84
C ALA A 122 -17.79 6.95 35.93
N LYS A 123 -18.19 5.78 36.45
CA LYS A 123 -18.30 4.56 35.65
C LYS A 123 -19.42 4.61 34.63
N LEU A 124 -20.59 5.14 34.99
CA LEU A 124 -21.71 5.31 34.06
C LEU A 124 -21.26 6.05 32.81
N PHE A 125 -20.58 7.19 32.97
CA PHE A 125 -20.07 7.97 31.87
C PHE A 125 -18.94 7.28 31.10
N LYS A 126 -17.94 6.72 31.81
CA LYS A 126 -16.84 6.00 31.16
C LYS A 126 -17.33 4.83 30.31
N ASN A 127 -18.28 4.04 30.83
CA ASN A 127 -18.85 2.91 30.12
C ASN A 127 -19.76 3.33 28.96
N GLY A 128 -20.55 4.40 29.13
CA GLY A 128 -21.37 4.95 28.05
C GLY A 128 -20.52 5.46 26.90
N ASN A 129 -19.46 6.24 27.18
CA ASN A 129 -18.54 6.74 26.16
C ASN A 129 -17.83 5.60 25.42
N PHE A 130 -17.42 4.55 26.14
CA PHE A 130 -16.83 3.36 25.54
C PHE A 130 -17.84 2.58 24.69
N HIS A 131 -19.08 2.43 25.15
CA HIS A 131 -20.14 1.75 24.40
C HIS A 131 -20.45 2.46 23.07
N ILE A 132 -20.52 3.79 23.08
CA ILE A 132 -20.67 4.59 21.85
C ILE A 132 -19.46 4.36 20.93
N PHE A 133 -18.25 4.40 21.48
CA PHE A 133 -17.03 4.19 20.70
C PHE A 133 -16.97 2.79 20.04
N ASP A 134 -17.24 1.74 20.80
CA ASP A 134 -17.16 0.34 20.34
C ASP A 134 -18.27 0.01 19.33
N SER A 135 -19.52 0.34 19.66
CA SER A 135 -20.70 0.04 18.81
C SER A 135 -20.69 0.75 17.46
N LYS A 136 -19.96 1.87 17.32
CA LYS A 136 -19.83 2.62 16.06
C LYS A 136 -18.54 2.34 15.31
N SER A 137 -17.75 1.34 15.72
CA SER A 137 -16.45 1.06 15.09
C SER A 137 -15.53 2.29 15.13
N GLY A 138 -15.39 2.87 16.32
CA GLY A 138 -14.46 3.97 16.59
C GLY A 138 -12.99 3.53 16.47
N LEU A 139 -12.68 2.25 16.67
CA LEU A 139 -11.39 1.65 16.31
C LEU A 139 -11.54 0.91 14.99
N ILE A 140 -10.78 1.33 13.99
CA ILE A 140 -10.73 0.67 12.69
C ILE A 140 -9.47 -0.18 12.63
N GLU A 141 -9.64 -1.42 12.21
CA GLU A 141 -8.56 -2.37 11.96
C GLU A 141 -8.36 -2.57 10.46
N SER A 142 -7.11 -2.73 10.05
CA SER A 142 -6.76 -3.02 8.66
C SER A 142 -6.85 -4.52 8.41
N ASN A 143 -7.10 -4.88 7.15
CA ASN A 143 -6.94 -6.28 6.71
C ASN A 143 -5.44 -6.58 6.50
N PRO A 144 -5.01 -7.85 6.43
CA PRO A 144 -3.61 -8.20 6.17
C PRO A 144 -3.00 -7.50 4.93
N ASP A 145 -3.84 -7.14 3.95
CA ASP A 145 -3.44 -6.54 2.68
C ASP A 145 -3.01 -5.07 2.76
N HIS A 146 -3.46 -4.35 3.78
CA HIS A 146 -3.14 -2.93 3.92
C HIS A 146 -2.96 -2.54 5.38
N HIS A 147 -2.37 -1.39 5.62
CA HIS A 147 -2.26 -0.80 6.95
C HIS A 147 -2.23 0.71 6.84
N PHE A 148 -2.50 1.39 7.93
CA PHE A 148 -2.68 2.82 7.92
C PHE A 148 -1.35 3.55 8.11
N VAL A 149 -1.19 4.68 7.43
CA VAL A 149 -0.13 5.66 7.66
C VAL A 149 -0.77 6.94 8.16
N PHE A 150 -0.45 7.30 9.41
CA PHE A 150 -0.94 8.50 10.06
C PHE A 150 -0.30 9.76 9.44
N PRO A 151 -0.90 10.95 9.59
CA PRO A 151 -0.29 12.21 9.16
C PRO A 151 1.12 12.44 9.74
N SER A 152 1.41 11.87 10.92
CA SER A 152 2.75 11.85 11.52
C SER A 152 3.80 11.01 10.78
N GLY A 153 3.43 10.28 9.73
CA GLY A 153 4.26 9.30 9.01
C GLY A 153 4.35 7.93 9.69
N LYS A 154 3.74 7.75 10.88
CA LYS A 154 3.73 6.45 11.57
C LYS A 154 2.78 5.46 10.90
N HIS A 155 3.20 4.20 10.81
CA HIS A 155 2.43 3.09 10.26
C HIS A 155 1.77 2.27 11.38
N SER A 156 0.55 1.78 11.16
CA SER A 156 -0.22 1.00 12.13
C SER A 156 -1.26 0.11 11.47
N GLU A 157 -1.53 -1.06 12.04
CA GLU A 157 -2.65 -1.94 11.68
C GLU A 157 -4.01 -1.40 12.15
N LYS A 158 -4.03 -0.47 13.10
CA LYS A 158 -5.26 0.10 13.66
C LYS A 158 -5.21 1.61 13.72
N PHE A 159 -6.37 2.26 13.63
CA PHE A 159 -6.50 3.70 13.86
C PHE A 159 -7.82 4.07 14.52
N ILE A 160 -7.83 5.18 15.25
CA ILE A 160 -9.03 5.71 15.90
C ILE A 160 -9.73 6.66 14.92
N ARG A 161 -11.02 6.43 14.65
CA ARG A 161 -11.87 7.28 13.81
C ARG A 161 -13.02 7.87 14.61
N THR A 162 -12.76 9.02 15.23
CA THR A 162 -13.75 9.75 16.03
C THR A 162 -15.00 10.14 15.22
N ALA A 163 -14.87 10.39 13.91
CA ALA A 163 -15.99 10.67 13.01
C ALA A 163 -17.07 9.57 12.99
N ASN A 164 -16.69 8.30 13.22
CA ASN A 164 -17.66 7.21 13.27
C ASN A 164 -18.50 7.26 14.55
N VAL A 165 -17.88 7.68 15.66
CA VAL A 165 -18.46 7.77 16.99
C VAL A 165 -19.51 8.88 17.06
N LEU A 166 -19.30 9.96 16.31
CA LEU A 166 -20.15 11.16 16.34
C LEU A 166 -21.20 11.15 15.21
N ARG A 167 -22.04 10.11 15.14
CA ARG A 167 -23.09 9.96 14.12
C ARG A 167 -24.52 10.03 14.63
N ASP A 168 -24.80 9.55 15.83
CA ASP A 168 -26.15 9.55 16.43
C ASP A 168 -26.32 10.74 17.39
N SER A 169 -27.40 11.51 17.24
CA SER A 169 -27.60 12.74 18.00
C SER A 169 -27.68 12.52 19.52
N ASN A 170 -28.32 11.44 20.00
CA ASN A 170 -28.49 11.22 21.44
C ASN A 170 -27.20 10.74 22.09
N GLU A 171 -26.43 9.92 21.36
CA GLU A 171 -25.09 9.50 21.78
C GLU A 171 -24.15 10.71 21.83
N ILE A 172 -24.22 11.61 20.85
CA ILE A 172 -23.47 12.88 20.85
C ILE A 172 -23.89 13.74 22.04
N PHE A 173 -25.19 13.87 22.33
CA PHE A 173 -25.66 14.61 23.51
C PHE A 173 -25.17 14.00 24.82
N PHE A 174 -25.10 12.67 24.92
CA PHE A 174 -24.55 11.99 26.10
C PHE A 174 -23.07 12.35 26.32
N ILE A 175 -22.27 12.48 25.26
CA ILE A 175 -20.89 12.97 25.33
C ILE A 175 -20.89 14.47 25.68
N ALA A 176 -21.75 15.26 25.04
CA ALA A 176 -21.80 16.72 25.17
C ALA A 176 -22.13 17.20 26.60
N ILE A 177 -23.02 16.53 27.33
CA ILE A 177 -23.33 16.94 28.72
C ILE A 177 -22.09 16.91 29.61
N GLN A 178 -21.16 15.97 29.36
CA GLN A 178 -19.93 15.85 30.14
C GLN A 178 -18.91 16.97 29.83
N LEU A 179 -19.16 17.74 28.76
CA LEU A 179 -18.31 18.85 28.32
C LEU A 179 -18.88 20.23 28.67
N LEU A 180 -20.12 20.32 29.18
CA LEU A 180 -20.80 21.60 29.45
C LEU A 180 -19.96 22.57 30.28
N GLU A 181 -19.39 22.10 31.39
CA GLU A 181 -18.56 22.92 32.27
C GLU A 181 -17.31 23.49 31.56
N LYS A 182 -16.70 22.71 30.66
CA LYS A 182 -15.51 23.12 29.88
C LYS A 182 -15.79 24.22 28.86
N PHE A 183 -17.05 24.42 28.49
CA PHE A 183 -17.48 25.42 27.51
C PHE A 183 -18.02 26.72 28.13
N SER A 184 -18.12 26.78 29.46
CA SER A 184 -18.79 27.88 30.20
C SER A 184 -18.10 29.25 30.10
N ALA A 185 -16.86 29.33 29.61
CA ALA A 185 -16.06 30.57 29.51
C ALA A 185 -15.18 30.62 28.24
N VAL A 186 -15.61 29.98 27.15
CA VAL A 186 -14.80 29.81 25.94
C VAL A 186 -15.32 30.70 24.80
N GLU A 187 -14.46 31.53 24.21
CA GLU A 187 -14.79 32.36 23.05
C GLU A 187 -14.65 31.60 21.73
N ILE A 188 -13.67 30.69 21.66
CA ILE A 188 -13.32 29.95 20.44
C ILE A 188 -13.03 28.49 20.79
N VAL A 189 -13.62 27.57 20.05
CA VAL A 189 -13.28 26.14 20.09
C VAL A 189 -12.54 25.78 18.82
N TYR A 190 -11.30 25.31 18.96
CA TYR A 190 -10.47 24.82 17.87
C TYR A 190 -10.55 23.30 17.79
N CYS A 191 -11.00 22.77 16.66
CA CYS A 191 -11.09 21.33 16.41
C CYS A 191 -9.98 20.90 15.44
N ASP A 192 -9.26 19.83 15.78
CA ASP A 192 -8.16 19.31 14.95
C ASP A 192 -8.60 18.63 13.64
N THR A 193 -9.91 18.41 13.49
CA THR A 193 -10.55 17.74 12.38
C THR A 193 -11.98 18.28 12.24
N ALA A 194 -12.50 18.44 11.03
CA ALA A 194 -13.84 19.00 10.84
C ALA A 194 -14.96 18.07 11.35
N SER A 195 -14.75 16.75 11.28
CA SER A 195 -15.72 15.75 11.75
C SER A 195 -16.10 15.84 13.24
N ILE A 196 -15.28 16.45 14.09
CA ILE A 196 -15.61 16.61 15.52
C ILE A 196 -16.36 17.91 15.84
N ASN A 197 -16.56 18.81 14.87
CA ASN A 197 -17.29 20.07 15.08
C ASN A 197 -18.73 19.87 15.57
N VAL A 198 -19.34 18.72 15.24
CA VAL A 198 -20.68 18.36 15.70
C VAL A 198 -20.79 18.34 17.24
N LEU A 199 -19.69 18.04 17.95
CA LEU A 199 -19.70 17.96 19.40
C LEU A 199 -19.81 19.34 20.08
N PRO A 200 -18.99 20.36 19.72
CA PRO A 200 -19.23 21.75 20.12
C PRO A 200 -20.65 22.24 19.83
N PHE A 201 -21.18 21.98 18.64
CA PHE A 201 -22.54 22.40 18.30
C PHE A 201 -23.61 21.71 19.17
N ALA A 202 -23.42 20.44 19.52
CA ALA A 202 -24.31 19.75 20.46
C ALA A 202 -24.23 20.34 21.88
N VAL A 203 -23.06 20.79 22.33
CA VAL A 203 -22.92 21.51 23.61
C VAL A 203 -23.70 22.83 23.57
N PHE A 204 -23.57 23.61 22.50
CA PHE A 204 -24.32 24.87 22.35
C PHE A 204 -25.83 24.65 22.30
N GLU A 205 -26.28 23.59 21.62
CA GLU A 205 -27.68 23.20 21.58
C GLU A 205 -28.22 22.88 22.98
N ILE A 206 -27.48 22.14 23.81
CA ILE A 206 -27.89 21.89 25.20
C ILE A 206 -27.89 23.18 26.03
N GLN A 207 -26.88 24.04 25.88
CA GLN A 207 -26.84 25.34 26.57
C GLN A 207 -28.04 26.21 26.20
N ASN A 208 -28.43 26.23 24.93
CA ASN A 208 -29.62 26.95 24.45
C ASN A 208 -30.91 26.39 25.08
N ARG A 209 -31.02 25.07 25.27
CA ARG A 209 -32.16 24.43 25.97
C ARG A 209 -32.22 24.80 27.46
N PHE A 210 -31.10 25.20 28.05
CA PHE A 210 -31.00 25.82 29.38
C PHE A 210 -31.12 27.36 29.34
N GLU A 211 -31.55 27.93 28.21
CA GLU A 211 -31.71 29.38 28.00
C GLU A 211 -30.42 30.19 28.19
N ARG A 212 -29.26 29.55 28.01
CA ARG A 212 -27.94 30.18 28.05
C ARG A 212 -27.40 30.38 26.64
N LYS A 213 -27.19 31.64 26.26
CA LYS A 213 -26.54 32.00 25.00
C LYS A 213 -25.08 32.38 25.26
N PHE A 214 -24.17 31.68 24.60
CA PHE A 214 -22.75 32.02 24.55
C PHE A 214 -22.37 32.36 23.11
N GLU A 215 -21.60 33.43 22.91
CA GLU A 215 -21.03 33.78 21.59
C GLU A 215 -19.71 33.02 21.36
N THR A 216 -19.80 31.70 21.26
CA THR A 216 -18.64 30.84 21.03
C THR A 216 -18.53 30.48 19.55
N ARG A 217 -17.33 30.63 18.97
CA ARG A 217 -17.05 30.30 17.56
C ARG A 217 -16.32 28.97 17.43
N VAL A 218 -16.63 28.17 16.42
CA VAL A 218 -15.90 26.92 16.12
C VAL A 218 -14.99 27.14 14.93
N LYS A 219 -13.72 26.74 15.04
CA LYS A 219 -12.73 26.76 13.97
C LYS A 219 -12.09 25.38 13.84
N SER A 220 -11.84 24.92 12.62
CA SER A 220 -11.10 23.68 12.37
C SER A 220 -9.68 23.97 11.88
N PHE A 221 -8.74 23.12 12.25
CA PHE A 221 -7.34 23.17 11.80
C PHE A 221 -6.85 21.76 11.50
N GLU A 222 -5.81 21.60 10.68
CA GLU A 222 -5.17 20.28 10.49
C GLU A 222 -4.02 20.09 11.48
N SER A 223 -4.18 19.17 12.44
CA SER A 223 -3.25 18.91 13.56
C SER A 223 -1.75 19.01 13.26
N TYR A 224 -1.29 18.46 12.11
CA TYR A 224 0.14 18.42 11.79
C TYR A 224 0.62 19.58 10.91
N LYS A 225 -0.23 20.14 10.04
CA LYS A 225 0.12 21.32 9.24
C LYS A 225 0.25 22.57 10.09
N VAL A 226 -0.47 22.65 11.22
CA VAL A 226 -0.30 23.75 12.19
C VAL A 226 1.14 23.86 12.68
N PHE A 227 1.92 22.78 12.68
CA PHE A 227 3.32 22.85 13.08
C PHE A 227 4.27 23.33 11.99
N GLU A 228 3.85 23.29 10.73
CA GLU A 228 4.65 23.67 9.56
C GLU A 228 4.32 25.10 9.10
N ASP A 229 3.05 25.50 9.18
CA ASP A 229 2.55 26.74 8.57
C ASP A 229 2.08 27.82 9.57
N TYR A 230 1.91 27.49 10.86
CA TYR A 230 1.29 28.39 11.83
C TYR A 230 2.32 29.07 12.74
N ASN A 231 2.50 30.38 12.54
CA ASN A 231 3.39 31.23 13.35
C ASN A 231 2.65 31.99 14.47
N GLN A 232 1.39 31.65 14.77
CA GLN A 232 0.56 32.37 15.75
C GLN A 232 0.00 31.43 16.83
N SER A 233 -0.07 31.93 18.07
CA SER A 233 -0.72 31.24 19.18
C SER A 233 -2.24 31.29 19.06
N PHE A 234 -2.93 30.28 19.59
CA PHE A 234 -4.38 30.31 19.73
C PHE A 234 -4.79 31.33 20.81
N ASN A 235 -6.06 31.76 20.76
CA ASN A 235 -6.61 32.69 21.74
C ASN A 235 -6.53 32.05 23.16
N PRO A 236 -6.05 32.76 24.19
CA PRO A 236 -6.03 32.25 25.57
C PRO A 236 -7.41 31.81 26.10
N ASN A 237 -8.50 32.46 25.65
CA ASN A 237 -9.89 32.12 25.97
C ASN A 237 -10.45 31.07 25.01
N SER A 238 -9.65 30.06 24.64
CA SER A 238 -10.04 29.01 23.71
C SER A 238 -9.94 27.61 24.30
N LEU A 239 -10.70 26.69 23.71
CA LEU A 239 -10.61 25.25 23.97
C LEU A 239 -10.15 24.55 22.70
N VAL A 240 -9.09 23.75 22.80
CA VAL A 240 -8.56 22.94 21.69
C VAL A 240 -9.02 21.51 21.87
N LEU A 241 -9.91 21.05 20.99
CA LEU A 241 -10.36 19.67 20.91
C LEU A 241 -9.52 18.88 19.91
N ILE A 242 -8.93 17.81 20.42
CA ILE A 242 -8.20 16.83 19.62
C ILE A 242 -9.04 15.56 19.51
N SER A 243 -9.34 15.14 18.29
CA SER A 243 -10.17 13.97 17.97
C SER A 243 -9.72 12.69 18.69
N SER A 244 -8.42 12.37 18.64
CA SER A 244 -7.87 11.21 19.31
C SER A 244 -6.34 11.24 19.44
N SER A 245 -5.78 10.44 20.36
CA SER A 245 -4.33 10.25 20.47
C SER A 245 -3.96 8.88 21.03
N THR A 246 -2.81 8.35 20.58
CA THR A 246 -2.26 7.08 21.10
C THR A 246 -1.05 7.27 22.01
N SER A 247 -0.52 8.49 22.11
CA SER A 247 0.69 8.79 22.90
C SER A 247 0.59 10.05 23.74
N GLY A 248 -0.35 10.95 23.45
CA GLY A 248 -0.43 12.26 24.10
C GLY A 248 0.57 13.29 23.56
N ASN A 249 1.52 12.90 22.71
CA ASN A 249 2.56 13.78 22.15
C ASN A 249 2.04 15.07 21.48
N ILE A 250 0.80 15.09 21.01
CA ILE A 250 0.18 16.29 20.44
C ILE A 250 0.01 17.40 21.49
N ILE A 251 -0.27 17.02 22.75
CA ILE A 251 -0.41 17.94 23.88
C ILE A 251 0.95 18.58 24.16
N ASP A 252 1.99 17.74 24.32
CA ASP A 252 3.38 18.20 24.51
C ASP A 252 3.79 19.17 23.39
N ARG A 253 3.54 18.81 22.13
CA ARG A 253 3.93 19.64 20.97
C ARG A 253 3.24 21.00 20.91
N LEU A 254 1.93 21.05 21.21
CA LEU A 254 1.18 22.31 21.21
C LEU A 254 1.66 23.22 22.34
N ASN A 255 1.98 22.64 23.50
CA ASN A 255 2.51 23.34 24.66
C ASN A 255 3.95 23.84 24.42
N ASP A 256 4.85 22.96 23.94
CA ASP A 256 6.27 23.27 23.69
C ASP A 256 6.45 24.35 22.61
N LYS A 257 5.57 24.39 21.60
CA LYS A 257 5.55 25.43 20.57
C LYS A 257 4.78 26.68 20.98
N GLN A 258 4.27 26.77 22.21
CA GLN A 258 3.48 27.90 22.71
C GLN A 258 2.26 28.23 21.84
N ILE A 259 1.67 27.20 21.21
CA ILE A 259 0.47 27.35 20.38
C ILE A 259 -0.78 27.39 21.26
N ALA A 260 -0.84 26.53 22.28
CA ALA A 260 -1.93 26.47 23.23
C ALA A 260 -1.44 25.96 24.59
N ASP A 261 -2.00 26.51 25.67
CA ASP A 261 -1.71 26.05 27.03
C ASP A 261 -2.31 24.66 27.27
N SER A 262 -1.58 23.85 28.03
CA SER A 262 -2.05 22.50 28.39
C SER A 262 -3.41 22.50 29.07
N SER A 263 -3.79 23.53 29.85
CA SER A 263 -5.15 23.60 30.45
C SER A 263 -6.28 23.69 29.45
N ASN A 264 -5.97 24.17 28.24
CA ASN A 264 -6.94 24.46 27.18
C ASN A 264 -7.02 23.32 26.15
N ILE A 265 -6.27 22.23 26.32
CA ILE A 265 -6.25 21.12 25.37
C ILE A 265 -7.03 19.93 25.94
N LEU A 266 -7.97 19.39 25.14
CA LEU A 266 -8.74 18.20 25.47
C LEU A 266 -8.70 17.19 24.33
N VAL A 267 -8.16 16.00 24.60
CA VAL A 267 -8.19 14.84 23.72
C VAL A 267 -9.45 14.03 24.01
N LEU A 268 -10.32 13.88 23.01
CA LEU A 268 -11.60 13.17 23.16
C LEU A 268 -11.39 11.68 23.44
N PHE A 269 -10.59 11.00 22.62
CA PHE A 269 -10.36 9.56 22.76
C PHE A 269 -8.87 9.21 22.83
N PHE A 270 -8.47 8.50 23.88
CA PHE A 270 -7.09 8.07 24.10
C PHE A 270 -6.96 6.55 24.14
N LEU A 271 -6.00 5.99 23.41
CA LEU A 271 -5.63 4.57 23.47
C LEU A 271 -4.11 4.42 23.41
N GLY A 272 -3.48 4.26 24.56
CA GLY A 272 -2.02 4.28 24.69
C GLY A 272 -1.55 3.54 25.94
N ASN A 273 -0.26 3.61 26.24
CA ASN A 273 0.27 2.99 27.46
C ASN A 273 -0.13 3.79 28.73
N ASP A 274 -0.03 3.12 29.89
CA ASP A 274 -0.41 3.72 31.18
C ASP A 274 0.46 4.92 31.58
N GLU A 275 1.73 4.94 31.17
CA GLU A 275 2.66 6.03 31.46
C GLU A 275 2.23 7.33 30.78
N SER A 276 1.97 7.26 29.47
CA SER A 276 1.41 8.36 28.67
C SER A 276 0.06 8.81 29.19
N TYR A 277 -0.82 7.88 29.60
CA TYR A 277 -2.11 8.23 30.18
C TYR A 277 -1.94 9.03 31.48
N LYS A 278 -1.08 8.55 32.39
CA LYS A 278 -0.84 9.23 33.68
C LYS A 278 -0.27 10.63 33.49
N LYS A 279 0.65 10.79 32.53
CA LYS A 279 1.26 12.09 32.18
C LYS A 279 0.22 13.12 31.72
N HIS A 280 -0.78 12.68 30.94
CA HIS A 280 -1.76 13.57 30.28
C HIS A 280 -3.18 13.42 30.83
N LYS A 281 -3.35 12.88 32.03
CA LYS A 281 -4.66 12.47 32.56
C LYS A 281 -5.69 13.59 32.57
N THR A 282 -5.28 14.82 32.87
CA THR A 282 -6.16 16.01 32.93
C THR A 282 -6.64 16.48 31.55
N ASN A 283 -5.93 16.08 30.49
CA ASN A 283 -6.21 16.43 29.11
C ASN A 283 -7.02 15.37 28.37
N ILE A 284 -7.31 14.23 29.00
CA ILE A 284 -7.94 13.09 28.33
C ILE A 284 -9.38 12.98 28.81
N PHE A 285 -10.32 13.15 27.88
CA PHE A 285 -11.74 12.98 28.13
C PHE A 285 -12.13 11.52 28.33
N CYS A 286 -11.83 10.65 27.34
CA CYS A 286 -12.13 9.22 27.39
C CYS A 286 -10.88 8.38 27.15
N ASN A 287 -10.45 7.63 28.17
CA ASN A 287 -9.40 6.62 28.03
C ASN A 287 -10.03 5.25 27.72
N LEU A 288 -9.71 4.73 26.53
CA LEU A 288 -10.18 3.46 25.98
C LEU A 288 -9.29 2.28 26.36
N THR A 289 -8.16 2.53 27.02
CA THR A 289 -7.14 1.53 27.33
C THR A 289 -7.63 0.52 28.37
N LYS A 290 -7.41 -0.77 28.10
CA LYS A 290 -7.65 -1.86 29.04
C LYS A 290 -6.78 -1.72 30.28
N SER A 291 -7.39 -1.84 31.46
CA SER A 291 -6.69 -1.81 32.75
C SER A 291 -7.36 -2.73 33.76
N SER A 292 -6.74 -2.94 34.92
CA SER A 292 -7.35 -3.70 36.04
C SER A 292 -8.69 -3.12 36.51
N GLU A 293 -8.89 -1.81 36.33
CA GLU A 293 -10.13 -1.10 36.67
C GLU A 293 -11.13 -1.04 35.50
N PHE A 294 -10.69 -1.40 34.28
CA PHE A 294 -11.49 -1.31 33.06
C PHE A 294 -11.13 -2.43 32.08
N GLU A 295 -11.64 -3.63 32.38
CA GLU A 295 -11.27 -4.88 31.69
C GLU A 295 -11.78 -4.97 30.24
N GLN A 296 -12.82 -4.21 29.90
CA GLN A 296 -13.44 -4.19 28.56
C GLN A 296 -12.73 -3.26 27.57
N GLY A 297 -11.74 -2.47 28.00
CA GLY A 297 -11.00 -1.59 27.11
C GLY A 297 -10.15 -2.33 26.08
N TYR A 298 -9.55 -1.58 25.16
CA TYR A 298 -8.67 -2.14 24.13
C TYR A 298 -7.22 -2.22 24.61
N ASN A 299 -6.49 -3.20 24.09
CA ASN A 299 -5.04 -3.24 24.23
C ASN A 299 -4.41 -2.14 23.34
N PRO A 300 -3.37 -1.44 23.81
CA PRO A 300 -2.61 -0.51 22.98
C PRO A 300 -2.05 -1.23 21.74
N PHE A 301 -2.18 -0.60 20.56
CA PHE A 301 -1.63 -1.15 19.32
C PHE A 301 -0.27 -0.54 18.98
N LYS A 302 0.54 -1.29 18.23
CA LYS A 302 1.91 -0.89 17.87
C LYS A 302 1.88 0.10 16.71
N THR A 303 2.76 1.09 16.78
CA THR A 303 3.03 2.01 15.67
C THR A 303 4.49 1.92 15.24
N PHE A 304 4.75 1.97 13.94
CA PHE A 304 6.10 1.93 13.35
C PHE A 304 6.46 3.29 12.78
N LYS A 305 7.69 3.76 12.97
CA LYS A 305 8.07 5.15 12.64
C LYS A 305 8.06 5.46 11.13
N ASN A 306 8.41 4.50 10.28
CA ASN A 306 8.50 4.67 8.82
C ASN A 306 8.42 3.32 8.11
N SER A 307 8.31 3.35 6.77
CA SER A 307 8.21 2.18 5.91
C SER A 307 9.39 1.21 6.03
N LEU A 308 10.62 1.72 6.19
CA LEU A 308 11.84 0.91 6.28
C LEU A 308 11.87 0.02 7.53
N LYS A 309 11.30 0.49 8.65
CA LYS A 309 11.22 -0.26 9.92
C LYS A 309 9.81 -0.81 10.19
N CYS A 310 8.92 -0.75 9.21
CA CYS A 310 7.55 -1.22 9.34
C CYS A 310 7.46 -2.72 9.02
N LYS A 311 7.17 -3.54 10.03
CA LYS A 311 6.95 -4.98 9.84
C LYS A 311 5.80 -5.27 8.86
N LEU A 312 4.81 -4.38 8.78
CA LEU A 312 3.67 -4.51 7.87
C LEU A 312 4.12 -4.30 6.41
N CYS A 313 4.92 -3.25 6.14
CA CYS A 313 5.50 -3.03 4.81
C CYS A 313 6.40 -4.19 4.37
N ILE A 314 7.23 -4.71 5.29
CA ILE A 314 8.10 -5.87 5.03
C ILE A 314 7.28 -7.11 4.68
N ASN A 315 6.11 -7.28 5.29
CA ASN A 315 5.16 -8.35 4.99
C ASN A 315 4.25 -8.06 3.80
N HIS A 316 4.58 -7.08 2.95
CA HIS A 316 3.83 -6.68 1.75
C HIS A 316 2.43 -6.11 2.00
N SER A 317 2.09 -5.76 3.25
CA SER A 317 0.90 -4.98 3.53
C SER A 317 1.06 -3.57 2.97
N GLN A 318 0.10 -3.09 2.19
CA GLN A 318 0.18 -1.79 1.52
C GLN A 318 -0.11 -0.63 2.49
N PRO A 319 0.77 0.38 2.55
CA PRO A 319 0.48 1.59 3.31
C PRO A 319 -0.66 2.39 2.65
N VAL A 320 -1.68 2.71 3.44
CA VAL A 320 -2.81 3.59 3.09
C VAL A 320 -2.67 4.85 3.93
N VAL A 321 -2.35 5.97 3.28
CA VAL A 321 -2.20 7.26 3.95
C VAL A 321 -3.58 7.76 4.37
N ILE A 322 -3.76 8.02 5.66
CA ILE A 322 -4.96 8.67 6.18
C ILE A 322 -4.87 10.15 5.80
N GLN A 323 -5.66 10.55 4.81
CA GLN A 323 -5.85 11.95 4.41
C GLN A 323 -7.19 12.46 4.95
N SER A 324 -7.13 13.30 5.99
CA SER A 324 -8.28 14.04 6.55
C SER A 324 -9.54 13.18 6.81
N ASP A 325 -10.73 13.78 6.65
CA ASP A 325 -12.04 13.19 6.92
C ASP A 325 -12.57 12.30 5.78
N VAL A 326 -11.96 12.33 4.60
CA VAL A 326 -12.39 11.53 3.43
C VAL A 326 -11.74 10.15 3.51
N PHE A 327 -12.26 9.32 4.41
CA PHE A 327 -11.93 7.90 4.45
C PHE A 327 -13.07 7.08 3.83
N LEU A 328 -12.89 6.71 2.56
CA LEU A 328 -13.73 5.79 1.84
C LEU A 328 -13.30 4.35 2.19
N ASN A 329 -14.11 3.64 3.00
CA ASN A 329 -14.05 2.18 3.11
C ASN A 329 -14.61 1.56 1.82
N ILE A 330 -14.02 1.89 0.66
CA ILE A 330 -14.35 1.20 -0.58
C ILE A 330 -13.38 0.03 -0.65
N GLU A 331 -13.90 -1.18 -0.54
CA GLU A 331 -13.14 -2.38 -0.90
C GLU A 331 -12.52 -2.13 -2.28
N PRO A 332 -11.20 -2.34 -2.45
CA PRO A 332 -10.53 -2.06 -3.71
C PRO A 332 -11.30 -2.73 -4.85
N LYS A 333 -11.59 -2.00 -5.93
CA LYS A 333 -12.15 -2.62 -7.13
C LYS A 333 -11.09 -3.55 -7.70
N TYR A 334 -11.38 -4.86 -7.72
CA TYR A 334 -10.51 -5.85 -8.34
C TYR A 334 -10.94 -6.04 -9.79
N ASN A 335 -10.02 -5.86 -10.74
CA ASN A 335 -10.22 -6.28 -12.12
C ASN A 335 -9.22 -7.41 -12.43
N VAL A 336 -9.66 -8.35 -13.26
CA VAL A 336 -8.87 -9.51 -13.64
C VAL A 336 -8.57 -9.44 -15.13
N VAL A 337 -7.28 -9.56 -15.49
CA VAL A 337 -6.81 -9.45 -16.87
C VAL A 337 -6.20 -10.79 -17.31
N THR A 338 -6.85 -11.45 -18.28
CA THR A 338 -6.27 -12.61 -18.98
C THR A 338 -5.47 -12.14 -20.18
N PHE A 339 -4.20 -12.56 -20.33
CA PHE A 339 -3.36 -12.11 -21.45
C PHE A 339 -3.85 -12.56 -22.82
N LYS A 340 -3.62 -11.71 -23.82
CA LYS A 340 -3.98 -11.90 -25.23
C LYS A 340 -2.80 -11.50 -26.13
N LYS A 341 -2.81 -12.01 -27.37
CA LYS A 341 -1.84 -11.63 -28.42
C LYS A 341 -1.78 -10.10 -28.64
N SER A 342 -2.94 -9.45 -28.60
CA SER A 342 -3.09 -8.00 -28.77
C SER A 342 -2.39 -7.15 -27.70
N ASP A 343 -1.98 -7.75 -26.58
CA ASP A 343 -1.31 -7.05 -25.48
C ASP A 343 0.19 -6.85 -25.75
N ALA A 344 0.77 -7.49 -26.78
CA ALA A 344 2.15 -7.25 -27.18
C ALA A 344 2.38 -5.83 -27.72
N PRO A 345 3.44 -5.12 -27.30
CA PRO A 345 3.86 -3.89 -27.96
C PRO A 345 4.09 -4.09 -29.46
N SER A 346 3.80 -3.07 -30.26
CA SER A 346 3.93 -3.14 -31.73
C SER A 346 5.36 -3.44 -32.20
N PHE A 347 6.38 -2.99 -31.45
CA PHE A 347 7.79 -3.24 -31.78
C PHE A 347 8.23 -4.69 -31.50
N LEU A 348 7.54 -5.40 -30.60
CA LEU A 348 8.11 -6.55 -29.88
C LEU A 348 8.53 -7.69 -30.79
N SER A 349 7.61 -8.21 -31.61
CA SER A 349 7.90 -9.36 -32.47
C SER A 349 8.99 -9.04 -33.49
N LYS A 350 8.97 -7.83 -34.07
CA LYS A 350 9.95 -7.44 -35.09
C LYS A 350 11.33 -7.23 -34.48
N PHE A 351 11.39 -6.66 -33.28
CA PHE A 351 12.62 -6.49 -32.53
C PHE A 351 13.28 -7.84 -32.21
N ILE A 352 12.53 -8.81 -31.69
CA ILE A 352 13.09 -10.15 -31.40
C ILE A 352 13.59 -10.83 -32.68
N GLU A 353 12.83 -10.76 -33.78
CA GLU A 353 13.23 -11.34 -35.06
C GLU A 353 14.56 -10.74 -35.57
N ASN A 354 14.70 -9.41 -35.50
CA ASN A 354 15.87 -8.69 -35.95
C ASN A 354 17.10 -8.89 -35.05
N HIS A 355 16.92 -9.42 -33.84
CA HIS A 355 17.98 -9.63 -32.86
C HIS A 355 18.01 -11.08 -32.34
N ARG A 356 17.53 -12.03 -33.14
CA ARG A 356 17.52 -13.44 -32.76
C ARG A 356 18.96 -13.96 -32.66
N ALA A 357 19.26 -14.61 -31.55
CA ALA A 357 20.53 -15.29 -31.35
C ALA A 357 20.68 -16.47 -32.32
N LEU A 358 21.90 -16.77 -32.74
CA LEU A 358 22.24 -18.01 -33.46
C LEU A 358 22.76 -19.09 -32.51
N ASP A 359 23.33 -18.65 -31.40
CA ASP A 359 23.92 -19.45 -30.33
C ASP A 359 23.94 -18.61 -29.04
N GLN A 360 24.48 -19.17 -27.96
CA GLN A 360 24.47 -18.49 -26.66
C GLN A 360 25.39 -17.25 -26.64
N LYS A 361 26.46 -17.24 -27.45
CA LYS A 361 27.43 -16.13 -27.48
C LYS A 361 26.85 -14.92 -28.21
N SER A 362 26.19 -15.15 -29.33
CA SER A 362 25.52 -14.13 -30.12
C SER A 362 24.25 -13.57 -29.47
N ASN A 363 23.80 -14.11 -28.33
CA ASN A 363 22.62 -13.62 -27.64
C ASN A 363 22.88 -12.31 -26.88
N ILE A 364 22.24 -11.24 -27.33
CA ILE A 364 22.32 -9.90 -26.73
C ILE A 364 21.40 -9.72 -25.52
N PHE A 365 20.42 -10.60 -25.31
CA PHE A 365 19.48 -10.51 -24.20
C PHE A 365 20.10 -11.17 -22.96
N LYS A 366 20.41 -10.35 -21.96
CA LYS A 366 20.97 -10.79 -20.68
C LYS A 366 20.01 -10.48 -19.54
N VAL A 367 19.90 -11.42 -18.61
CA VAL A 367 19.05 -11.32 -17.43
C VAL A 367 19.91 -11.43 -16.17
N HIS A 368 19.58 -10.68 -15.12
CA HIS A 368 20.40 -10.60 -13.91
C HIS A 368 21.86 -10.19 -14.22
N PHE A 369 22.02 -9.18 -15.07
CA PHE A 369 23.32 -8.66 -15.46
C PHE A 369 23.96 -7.91 -14.31
N ARG A 370 25.23 -8.21 -14.00
CA ARG A 370 26.03 -7.49 -13.01
C ARG A 370 27.24 -6.91 -13.72
N ASP A 371 27.45 -5.61 -13.55
CA ASP A 371 28.69 -4.99 -14.03
C ASP A 371 29.84 -5.42 -13.12
N ILE A 372 31.03 -5.63 -13.68
CA ILE A 372 32.20 -6.07 -12.91
C ILE A 372 32.66 -4.94 -11.96
N GLU A 373 32.47 -3.68 -12.39
CA GLU A 373 32.89 -2.47 -11.68
C GLU A 373 31.89 -1.99 -10.61
N GLU A 374 30.62 -2.42 -10.65
CA GLU A 374 29.60 -2.05 -9.66
C GLU A 374 29.26 -3.24 -8.74
N GLU A 375 29.73 -3.23 -7.50
CA GLU A 375 29.62 -4.40 -6.58
C GLU A 375 28.17 -4.76 -6.19
N ASP A 376 27.25 -3.80 -6.14
CA ASP A 376 25.94 -3.95 -5.47
C ASP A 376 24.71 -3.87 -6.39
N SER A 377 24.87 -3.79 -7.71
CA SER A 377 23.75 -3.57 -8.62
C SER A 377 23.60 -4.68 -9.67
N SER A 378 22.37 -5.12 -9.89
CA SER A 378 22.04 -6.12 -10.92
C SER A 378 20.87 -5.65 -11.79
N TYR A 379 21.15 -5.39 -13.06
CA TYR A 379 20.12 -5.07 -14.03
C TYR A 379 19.27 -6.30 -14.29
N GLU A 380 17.95 -6.16 -14.12
CA GLU A 380 17.00 -7.24 -14.39
C GLU A 380 17.05 -7.69 -15.85
N ILE A 381 17.02 -6.73 -16.77
CA ILE A 381 17.21 -6.94 -18.21
C ILE A 381 18.31 -6.02 -18.66
N TYR A 382 19.28 -6.58 -19.37
CA TYR A 382 20.35 -5.88 -20.04
C TYR A 382 20.40 -6.31 -21.51
N ILE A 383 20.64 -5.34 -22.39
CA ILE A 383 20.82 -5.59 -23.82
C ILE A 383 22.28 -5.28 -24.11
N ASP A 384 23.04 -6.31 -24.47
CA ASP A 384 24.46 -6.18 -24.75
C ASP A 384 24.66 -5.58 -26.14
N PHE A 385 24.79 -4.25 -26.15
CA PHE A 385 24.96 -3.50 -27.38
C PHE A 385 26.34 -3.73 -28.01
N THR A 386 27.36 -4.05 -27.22
CA THR A 386 28.69 -4.39 -27.75
C THR A 386 28.60 -5.68 -28.55
N GLN A 387 28.00 -6.72 -27.93
CA GLN A 387 27.75 -7.99 -28.61
C GLN A 387 26.86 -7.82 -29.87
N LEU A 388 25.90 -6.88 -29.85
CA LEU A 388 25.09 -6.57 -31.02
C LEU A 388 25.96 -6.06 -32.20
N LEU A 389 26.92 -5.19 -31.93
CA LEU A 389 27.82 -4.68 -32.98
C LEU A 389 28.75 -5.79 -33.49
N ASP A 390 29.33 -6.58 -32.58
CA ASP A 390 30.22 -7.70 -32.93
C ASP A 390 29.50 -8.75 -33.80
N ASN A 391 28.21 -8.98 -33.54
CA ASN A 391 27.39 -9.92 -34.30
C ASN A 391 27.27 -9.54 -35.80
N PHE A 392 27.48 -8.27 -36.18
CA PHE A 392 27.38 -7.86 -37.58
C PHE A 392 28.48 -8.45 -38.47
N GLU A 393 29.62 -8.86 -37.89
CA GLU A 393 30.68 -9.57 -38.62
C GLU A 393 30.19 -10.94 -39.13
N ASN A 394 29.21 -11.54 -38.46
CA ASN A 394 28.64 -12.82 -38.87
C ASN A 394 27.47 -12.61 -39.85
N LYS A 395 27.70 -12.98 -41.12
CA LYS A 395 26.68 -12.89 -42.19
C LYS A 395 25.40 -13.70 -41.93
N ASN A 396 25.46 -14.72 -41.07
CA ASN A 396 24.28 -15.51 -40.70
C ASN A 396 23.40 -14.82 -39.65
N TYR A 397 23.94 -13.82 -38.94
CA TYR A 397 23.16 -13.03 -37.98
C TYR A 397 22.21 -12.09 -38.75
N PRO A 398 20.99 -11.83 -38.25
CA PRO A 398 20.05 -10.94 -38.95
C PRO A 398 20.66 -9.56 -39.22
N GLN A 399 20.73 -9.18 -40.50
CA GLN A 399 21.37 -7.93 -40.94
C GLN A 399 20.43 -6.72 -40.97
N TYR A 400 19.12 -6.91 -40.74
CA TYR A 400 18.15 -5.82 -40.86
C TYR A 400 18.47 -4.60 -39.98
N TYR A 401 18.87 -4.83 -38.72
CA TYR A 401 19.26 -3.71 -37.83
C TYR A 401 20.57 -3.07 -38.31
N HIS A 402 21.53 -3.86 -38.80
CA HIS A 402 22.79 -3.35 -39.33
C HIS A 402 22.55 -2.40 -40.51
N GLU A 403 21.78 -2.83 -41.50
CA GLU A 403 21.39 -1.99 -42.65
C GLU A 403 20.63 -0.74 -42.22
N LYS A 404 19.75 -0.87 -41.21
CA LYS A 404 19.01 0.27 -40.67
C LYS A 404 19.95 1.25 -39.95
N LEU A 405 20.92 0.76 -39.19
CA LEU A 405 21.94 1.55 -38.51
C LEU A 405 22.77 2.33 -39.53
N GLU A 406 23.33 1.66 -40.53
CA GLU A 406 24.12 2.29 -41.61
C GLU A 406 23.31 3.38 -42.35
N LYS A 407 22.07 3.08 -42.75
CA LYS A 407 21.19 4.06 -43.38
C LYS A 407 20.92 5.26 -42.48
N THR A 408 20.75 5.03 -41.18
CA THR A 408 20.47 6.10 -40.21
C THR A 408 21.70 6.97 -39.97
N ILE A 409 22.89 6.38 -39.90
CA ILE A 409 24.19 7.06 -39.85
C ILE A 409 24.31 7.99 -41.06
N ASN A 410 24.19 7.43 -42.26
CA ASN A 410 24.34 8.18 -43.51
C ASN A 410 23.30 9.30 -43.68
N ALA A 411 22.08 9.11 -43.17
CA ALA A 411 21.01 10.10 -43.31
C ALA A 411 21.10 11.26 -42.29
N HIS A 412 21.69 11.05 -41.11
CA HIS A 412 21.56 12.00 -40.01
C HIS A 412 22.88 12.53 -39.44
N ILE A 413 24.02 11.92 -39.77
CA ILE A 413 25.33 12.39 -39.30
C ILE A 413 25.92 13.35 -40.35
N PRO A 414 26.03 14.66 -40.05
CA PRO A 414 26.52 15.62 -41.02
C PRO A 414 28.00 15.40 -41.36
N ILE A 415 28.35 15.59 -42.62
CA ILE A 415 29.75 15.49 -43.12
C ILE A 415 30.66 16.57 -42.48
N ASN A 416 30.08 17.68 -42.01
CA ASN A 416 30.80 18.77 -41.32
C ASN A 416 30.95 18.53 -39.79
N THR A 417 30.76 17.29 -39.33
CA THR A 417 30.99 16.93 -37.92
C THR A 417 32.44 17.19 -37.54
N ARG A 418 32.63 17.91 -36.42
CA ARG A 418 33.95 18.23 -35.86
C ARG A 418 34.31 17.30 -34.72
N TYR A 419 33.31 16.90 -33.96
CA TYR A 419 33.50 16.18 -32.71
C TYR A 419 32.52 15.03 -32.58
N LEU A 420 33.02 13.88 -32.14
CA LEU A 420 32.22 12.75 -31.68
C LEU A 420 32.37 12.65 -30.16
N LEU A 421 31.26 12.63 -29.44
CA LEU A 421 31.22 12.56 -27.98
C LEU A 421 30.54 11.27 -27.55
N PRO A 422 31.27 10.15 -27.38
CA PRO A 422 30.71 8.92 -26.85
C PRO A 422 30.29 9.07 -25.38
N LEU A 423 29.21 8.40 -24.99
CA LEU A 423 29.02 8.06 -23.58
C LEU A 423 30.11 7.08 -23.10
N ARG A 424 30.29 7.00 -21.78
CA ARG A 424 31.41 6.26 -21.19
C ARG A 424 31.33 4.74 -21.34
N ASP A 425 30.14 4.20 -21.59
CA ASP A 425 29.94 2.77 -21.68
C ASP A 425 30.61 2.17 -22.93
N PRO A 426 31.06 0.89 -22.88
CA PRO A 426 31.76 0.25 -23.98
C PRO A 426 30.98 0.27 -25.30
N GLY A 427 29.67 0.06 -25.25
CA GLY A 427 28.81 0.05 -26.44
C GLY A 427 28.80 1.40 -27.16
N SER A 428 28.74 2.51 -26.41
CA SER A 428 28.77 3.86 -26.99
C SER A 428 30.10 4.20 -27.65
N LYS A 429 31.22 3.71 -27.09
CA LYS A 429 32.55 3.84 -27.70
C LYS A 429 32.66 3.04 -28.99
N ALA A 430 32.26 1.77 -28.97
CA ALA A 430 32.26 0.90 -30.15
C ALA A 430 31.36 1.45 -31.27
N LEU A 431 30.18 2.00 -30.93
CA LEU A 431 29.30 2.66 -31.89
C LEU A 431 29.96 3.91 -32.51
N THR A 432 30.73 4.66 -31.71
CA THR A 432 31.46 5.83 -32.19
C THR A 432 32.56 5.47 -33.17
N GLU A 433 33.32 4.41 -32.89
CA GLU A 433 34.34 3.87 -33.80
C GLU A 433 33.71 3.39 -35.11
N LYS A 434 32.57 2.70 -35.04
CA LYS A 434 31.81 2.28 -36.23
C LYS A 434 31.37 3.49 -37.07
N ILE A 435 30.82 4.53 -36.45
CA ILE A 435 30.44 5.78 -37.13
C ILE A 435 31.66 6.43 -37.80
N LEU A 436 32.81 6.47 -37.10
CA LEU A 436 34.06 7.04 -37.63
C LEU A 436 34.53 6.31 -38.89
N ASN A 437 34.48 4.98 -38.87
CA ASN A 437 35.02 4.13 -39.94
C ASN A 437 34.08 4.03 -41.17
N GLU A 438 32.76 4.09 -40.96
CA GLU A 438 31.77 3.83 -42.02
C GLU A 438 31.26 5.07 -42.72
N ASN A 439 31.44 6.25 -42.12
CA ASN A 439 31.00 7.51 -42.72
C ASN A 439 32.14 8.19 -43.50
N SER A 440 31.75 9.00 -44.50
CA SER A 440 32.69 9.82 -45.25
C SER A 440 32.80 11.22 -44.63
N TRP A 441 34.03 11.68 -44.40
CA TRP A 441 34.30 12.96 -43.72
C TRP A 441 34.99 13.95 -44.65
N VAL A 442 34.64 15.24 -44.54
CA VAL A 442 35.45 16.31 -45.15
C VAL A 442 36.75 16.49 -44.36
N ILE A 443 36.64 16.48 -43.04
CA ILE A 443 37.75 16.44 -42.09
C ILE A 443 37.34 15.43 -41.03
N GLU A 444 38.21 14.45 -40.76
CA GLU A 444 37.93 13.40 -39.78
C GLU A 444 37.64 14.02 -38.40
N PRO A 445 36.51 13.68 -37.76
CA PRO A 445 36.11 14.28 -36.49
C PRO A 445 36.96 13.76 -35.33
N THR A 446 37.21 14.63 -34.33
CA THR A 446 37.95 14.23 -33.13
C THR A 446 37.01 13.61 -32.10
N ILE A 447 37.38 12.45 -31.54
CA ILE A 447 36.65 11.84 -30.41
C ILE A 447 37.02 12.58 -29.11
N ILE A 448 36.03 12.99 -28.33
CA ILE A 448 36.19 13.78 -27.11
C ILE A 448 35.71 13.02 -25.88
N ASP A 449 36.41 13.19 -24.76
CA ASP A 449 35.96 12.73 -23.44
C ASP A 449 35.09 13.80 -22.75
N ILE A 450 33.91 13.38 -22.29
CA ILE A 450 32.97 14.19 -21.52
C ILE A 450 33.57 14.85 -20.27
N ASN A 451 34.57 14.23 -19.63
CA ASN A 451 35.19 14.75 -18.41
C ASN A 451 36.21 15.85 -18.65
N ASN A 452 36.80 15.85 -19.83
CA ASN A 452 37.78 16.84 -20.24
C ASN A 452 37.50 17.23 -21.68
N PRO A 453 36.38 17.94 -21.92
CA PRO A 453 35.99 18.32 -23.26
C PRO A 453 36.99 19.35 -23.80
N LYS A 454 37.99 18.89 -24.57
CA LYS A 454 38.95 19.74 -25.27
C LYS A 454 38.29 20.36 -26.51
N ILE A 455 37.24 21.14 -26.29
CA ILE A 455 36.46 21.81 -27.32
C ILE A 455 36.87 23.28 -27.36
N SER A 456 37.21 23.79 -28.54
CA SER A 456 37.44 25.22 -28.73
C SER A 456 36.13 25.97 -28.93
N THR A 457 35.94 27.07 -28.22
CA THR A 457 34.73 27.93 -28.30
C THR A 457 34.61 28.69 -29.63
N THR A 458 35.66 28.69 -30.46
CA THR A 458 35.67 29.38 -31.75
C THR A 458 35.29 28.49 -32.93
N VAL A 459 35.25 27.17 -32.75
CA VAL A 459 35.01 26.19 -33.82
C VAL A 459 33.53 26.15 -34.20
N THR A 460 33.25 26.14 -35.51
CA THR A 460 31.91 25.96 -36.09
C THR A 460 31.77 24.57 -36.71
N GLY A 461 30.58 23.98 -36.57
CA GLY A 461 30.28 22.65 -37.13
C GLY A 461 29.33 21.86 -36.25
N THR A 462 29.34 20.54 -36.41
CA THR A 462 28.46 19.63 -35.66
C THR A 462 29.23 18.85 -34.59
N ILE A 463 28.64 18.70 -33.40
CA ILE A 463 29.06 17.71 -32.41
C ILE A 463 27.99 16.62 -32.32
N VAL A 464 28.41 15.36 -32.47
CA VAL A 464 27.51 14.21 -32.37
C VAL A 464 27.72 13.55 -31.01
N VAL A 465 26.69 13.58 -30.18
CA VAL A 465 26.65 12.85 -28.92
C VAL A 465 26.19 11.42 -29.21
N VAL A 466 27.10 10.47 -29.06
CA VAL A 466 26.88 9.06 -29.45
C VAL A 466 26.58 8.23 -28.21
N GLY A 467 25.46 7.52 -28.24
CA GLY A 467 25.09 6.59 -27.18
C GLY A 467 24.58 5.26 -27.71
N ALA A 468 25.08 4.15 -27.18
CA ALA A 468 24.52 2.83 -27.44
C ALA A 468 23.08 2.74 -26.94
N THR A 469 22.82 3.22 -25.73
CA THR A 469 21.47 3.25 -25.15
C THR A 469 21.24 4.44 -24.22
N TYR A 470 19.98 4.72 -23.91
CA TYR A 470 19.60 5.55 -22.77
C TYR A 470 18.48 4.88 -22.00
N VAL A 471 18.41 5.17 -20.68
CA VAL A 471 17.37 4.67 -19.78
C VAL A 471 16.57 5.81 -19.15
N THR A 472 17.25 6.77 -18.52
CA THR A 472 16.62 7.92 -17.83
C THR A 472 16.91 9.26 -18.47
N GLY A 473 17.81 9.32 -19.47
CA GLY A 473 18.27 10.56 -20.11
C GLY A 473 19.21 11.43 -19.26
N ARG A 474 19.50 11.08 -17.99
CA ARG A 474 20.29 11.92 -17.08
C ARG A 474 21.66 12.33 -17.62
N HIS A 475 22.42 11.38 -18.18
CA HIS A 475 23.73 11.68 -18.77
C HIS A 475 23.60 12.62 -19.98
N TYR A 476 22.58 12.44 -20.81
CA TYR A 476 22.30 13.32 -21.95
C TYR A 476 21.91 14.73 -21.50
N PHE A 477 21.13 14.88 -20.43
CA PHE A 477 20.80 16.20 -19.87
C PHE A 477 22.03 16.91 -19.29
N PHE A 478 22.95 16.16 -18.66
CA PHE A 478 24.23 16.71 -18.21
C PHE A 478 25.07 17.19 -19.40
N ILE A 479 25.19 16.38 -20.45
CA ILE A 479 25.88 16.76 -21.70
C ILE A 479 25.22 17.98 -22.32
N ASN A 480 23.89 18.01 -22.43
CA ASN A 480 23.15 19.15 -22.98
C ASN A 480 23.47 20.45 -22.23
N ARG A 481 23.63 20.39 -20.89
CA ARG A 481 24.05 21.55 -20.10
C ARG A 481 25.48 21.97 -20.39
N LEU A 482 26.40 21.02 -20.49
CA LEU A 482 27.82 21.27 -20.78
C LEU A 482 28.02 21.85 -22.19
N LEU A 483 27.25 21.41 -23.17
CA LEU A 483 27.36 21.87 -24.56
C LEU A 483 26.84 23.29 -24.79
N ARG A 484 26.13 23.89 -23.81
CA ARG A 484 25.69 25.31 -23.89
C ARG A 484 26.86 26.29 -23.92
N ASP A 485 28.01 25.90 -23.38
CA ASP A 485 29.22 26.73 -23.38
C ASP A 485 29.86 26.81 -24.79
N PHE A 486 29.33 26.07 -25.77
CA PHE A 486 29.82 26.00 -27.15
C PHE A 486 28.71 26.33 -28.17
N PRO A 487 28.15 27.56 -28.17
CA PRO A 487 26.96 27.92 -28.95
C PRO A 487 27.16 27.86 -30.48
N LYS A 488 28.41 27.86 -30.95
CA LYS A 488 28.76 27.75 -32.37
C LYS A 488 28.67 26.33 -32.93
N LEU A 489 28.46 25.33 -32.07
CA LEU A 489 28.30 23.94 -32.45
C LEU A 489 26.83 23.56 -32.48
N THR A 490 26.41 22.89 -33.56
CA THR A 490 25.11 22.21 -33.62
C THR A 490 25.24 20.85 -32.96
N VAL A 491 24.30 20.50 -32.07
CA VAL A 491 24.30 19.21 -31.38
C VAL A 491 23.38 18.23 -32.09
N VAL A 492 23.88 17.03 -32.36
CA VAL A 492 23.09 15.88 -32.82
C VAL A 492 23.23 14.77 -31.78
N TYR A 493 22.10 14.30 -31.25
CA TYR A 493 22.09 13.11 -30.38
C TYR A 493 21.82 11.88 -31.24
N PHE A 494 22.77 10.96 -31.31
CA PHE A 494 22.66 9.71 -32.06
C PHE A 494 22.65 8.52 -31.11
N ILE A 495 21.52 7.81 -31.05
CA ILE A 495 21.27 6.72 -30.11
C ILE A 495 20.99 5.42 -30.85
N GLY A 496 21.80 4.39 -30.60
CA GLY A 496 21.64 3.06 -31.22
C GLY A 496 20.36 2.35 -30.78
N LEU A 497 20.07 2.30 -29.48
CA LEU A 497 18.86 1.67 -28.96
C LEU A 497 18.28 2.48 -27.79
N ALA A 498 17.19 3.18 -28.04
CA ALA A 498 16.47 3.91 -27.01
C ALA A 498 15.63 2.97 -26.14
N ARG A 499 15.87 2.98 -24.82
CA ARG A 499 15.14 2.17 -23.85
C ARG A 499 14.45 3.06 -22.83
N SER A 500 13.13 2.98 -22.72
CA SER A 500 12.39 3.72 -21.69
C SER A 500 11.34 2.85 -21.01
N ILE A 501 10.76 3.35 -19.91
CA ILE A 501 9.65 2.65 -19.25
C ILE A 501 8.35 2.73 -20.06
N SER A 502 8.17 3.78 -20.86
CA SER A 502 6.99 4.00 -21.69
C SER A 502 7.29 4.92 -22.88
N LYS A 503 6.42 4.89 -23.89
CA LYS A 503 6.47 5.79 -25.05
C LYS A 503 6.46 7.25 -24.62
N GLN A 504 5.53 7.63 -23.74
CA GLN A 504 5.40 9.00 -23.27
C GLN A 504 6.65 9.49 -22.53
N PHE A 505 7.30 8.63 -21.73
CA PHE A 505 8.56 8.99 -21.08
C PHE A 505 9.68 9.22 -22.09
N SER A 506 9.73 8.43 -23.16
CA SER A 506 10.71 8.60 -24.23
C SER A 506 10.50 9.91 -25.00
N GLU A 507 9.24 10.23 -25.34
CA GLU A 507 8.88 11.48 -26.00
C GLU A 507 9.26 12.70 -25.17
N ASN A 508 9.09 12.65 -23.84
CA ASN A 508 9.53 13.70 -22.93
C ASN A 508 11.06 13.87 -22.95
N ILE A 509 11.84 12.78 -22.97
CA ILE A 509 13.30 12.85 -23.10
C ILE A 509 13.69 13.50 -24.42
N LYS A 510 13.13 13.02 -25.54
CA LYS A 510 13.42 13.57 -26.88
C LYS A 510 13.09 15.06 -26.96
N SER A 511 11.94 15.46 -26.43
CA SER A 511 11.52 16.86 -26.39
C SER A 511 12.52 17.72 -25.63
N ASN A 512 12.91 17.29 -24.42
CA ASN A 512 13.83 18.04 -23.57
C ASN A 512 15.25 18.11 -24.12
N LEU A 513 15.75 17.04 -24.73
CA LEU A 513 17.07 17.03 -25.39
C LEU A 513 17.08 17.85 -26.67
N GLY A 514 15.95 17.89 -27.39
CA GLY A 514 15.81 18.64 -28.63
C GLY A 514 15.69 20.15 -28.47
N ILE A 515 15.65 20.69 -27.24
CA ILE A 515 15.58 22.13 -27.00
C ILE A 515 16.96 22.76 -27.19
N GLY A 516 17.04 23.74 -28.09
CA GLY A 516 18.23 24.59 -28.28
C GLY A 516 17.84 26.07 -28.34
N GLU A 517 18.72 26.90 -28.91
CA GLU A 517 18.56 28.37 -28.99
C GLU A 517 17.28 28.80 -29.72
N TYR A 518 16.83 28.01 -30.70
CA TYR A 518 15.65 28.30 -31.52
C TYR A 518 14.38 27.54 -31.06
N GLY A 519 14.36 27.03 -29.82
CA GLY A 519 13.21 26.36 -29.22
C GLY A 519 13.21 24.84 -29.37
N GLY A 520 12.03 24.22 -29.41
CA GLY A 520 11.89 22.77 -29.47
C GLY A 520 12.28 22.20 -30.84
N ARG A 521 13.02 21.08 -30.85
CA ARG A 521 13.57 20.39 -32.03
C ARG A 521 14.74 21.09 -32.73
N THR A 522 15.39 22.06 -32.09
CA THR A 522 16.65 22.65 -32.60
C THR A 522 17.75 21.60 -32.71
N TYR A 523 17.86 20.71 -31.72
CA TYR A 523 18.84 19.62 -31.74
C TYR A 523 18.15 18.32 -32.18
N PRO A 524 18.61 17.67 -33.27
CA PRO A 524 18.09 16.37 -33.67
C PRO A 524 18.38 15.31 -32.62
N VAL A 525 17.36 14.52 -32.26
CA VAL A 525 17.48 13.34 -31.40
C VAL A 525 17.09 12.12 -32.21
N ILE A 526 18.08 11.36 -32.65
CA ILE A 526 17.95 10.26 -33.59
C ILE A 526 18.10 8.95 -32.84
N ASN A 527 17.04 8.14 -32.86
CA ASN A 527 17.05 6.80 -32.31
C ASN A 527 16.98 5.80 -33.46
N VAL A 528 17.91 4.84 -33.54
CA VAL A 528 17.86 3.79 -34.57
C VAL A 528 16.72 2.83 -34.25
N ASP A 529 16.66 2.30 -33.03
CA ASP A 529 15.49 1.57 -32.51
C ASP A 529 15.02 2.11 -31.16
N GLU A 530 13.77 1.81 -30.82
CA GLU A 530 13.12 2.26 -29.59
C GLU A 530 12.26 1.14 -28.97
N ILE A 531 12.51 0.85 -27.70
CA ILE A 531 11.86 -0.22 -26.93
C ILE A 531 11.39 0.27 -25.56
N PHE A 532 10.34 -0.39 -25.04
CA PHE A 532 9.68 0.00 -23.79
C PHE A 532 9.67 -1.13 -22.76
N ILE A 533 10.59 -1.08 -21.79
CA ILE A 533 10.76 -2.10 -20.75
C ILE A 533 11.05 -1.51 -19.36
N PRO A 534 10.81 -2.27 -18.26
CA PRO A 534 11.07 -1.82 -16.91
C PRO A 534 12.55 -1.49 -16.64
N GLN A 535 12.80 -0.69 -15.60
CA GLN A 535 14.11 -0.14 -15.25
C GLN A 535 14.66 -0.67 -13.91
N ALA A 536 14.35 -1.91 -13.54
CA ALA A 536 14.79 -2.49 -12.27
C ALA A 536 16.31 -2.80 -12.26
N LYS A 537 17.03 -2.25 -11.27
CA LYS A 537 18.50 -2.37 -11.11
C LYS A 537 18.95 -2.90 -9.74
N VAL A 538 18.16 -2.73 -8.66
CA VAL A 538 18.59 -3.10 -7.29
C VAL A 538 17.60 -4.07 -6.66
N ASP A 539 16.32 -3.70 -6.59
CA ASP A 539 15.25 -4.59 -6.12
C ASP A 539 14.57 -5.29 -7.32
N ASN A 540 15.05 -6.49 -7.66
CA ASN A 540 14.53 -7.31 -8.76
C ASN A 540 14.23 -8.77 -8.34
N SER A 541 13.62 -9.55 -9.22
CA SER A 541 13.21 -10.93 -8.92
C SER A 541 14.36 -11.88 -8.52
N TRP A 542 15.57 -11.69 -9.04
CA TRP A 542 16.73 -12.53 -8.68
C TRP A 542 17.38 -12.09 -7.36
N SER A 543 17.37 -10.80 -7.03
CA SER A 543 17.78 -10.33 -5.71
C SER A 543 16.88 -10.88 -4.59
N LYS A 544 15.57 -10.98 -4.85
CA LYS A 544 14.59 -11.60 -3.94
C LYS A 544 14.78 -13.10 -3.83
N GLU A 545 14.99 -13.77 -4.96
CA GLU A 545 15.36 -15.19 -5.00
C GLU A 545 16.64 -15.46 -4.20
N TRP A 546 17.69 -14.65 -4.35
CA TRP A 546 18.92 -14.81 -3.58
C TRP A 546 18.68 -14.76 -2.07
N GLY A 547 17.88 -13.80 -1.62
CA GLY A 547 17.46 -13.69 -0.22
C GLY A 547 16.68 -14.92 0.25
N PHE A 548 15.76 -15.42 -0.58
CA PHE A 548 14.98 -16.62 -0.31
C PHE A 548 15.84 -17.88 -0.20
N ILE A 549 16.74 -18.09 -1.15
CA ILE A 549 17.67 -19.24 -1.18
C ILE A 549 18.54 -19.23 0.07
N ARG A 550 19.11 -18.08 0.44
CA ARG A 550 19.92 -17.95 1.65
C ARG A 550 19.15 -18.34 2.91
N GLU A 551 17.89 -17.91 3.02
CA GLU A 551 17.04 -18.29 4.16
C GLU A 551 16.70 -19.79 4.15
N LEU A 552 16.38 -20.35 2.98
CA LEU A 552 16.03 -21.76 2.82
C LEU A 552 17.22 -22.67 3.17
N LEU A 553 18.41 -22.40 2.63
CA LEU A 553 19.60 -23.20 2.88
C LEU A 553 20.03 -23.17 4.36
N GLY A 554 19.72 -22.09 5.10
CA GLY A 554 19.97 -22.01 6.53
C GLY A 554 19.02 -22.84 7.42
N LYS A 555 17.90 -23.33 6.85
CA LYS A 555 16.86 -24.08 7.58
C LYS A 555 16.73 -25.54 7.15
N VAL A 556 17.13 -25.86 5.91
CA VAL A 556 17.02 -27.20 5.34
C VAL A 556 18.29 -28.03 5.62
N ASN A 557 18.14 -29.35 5.79
CA ASN A 557 19.26 -30.25 6.00
C ASN A 557 20.23 -30.23 4.80
N SER A 558 21.51 -29.95 5.06
CA SER A 558 22.60 -29.91 4.06
C SER A 558 22.73 -31.17 3.19
N LYS A 559 22.24 -32.32 3.66
CA LYS A 559 22.29 -33.58 2.92
C LYS A 559 21.06 -33.82 2.03
N SER A 560 20.00 -33.01 2.12
CA SER A 560 18.76 -33.23 1.36
C SER A 560 18.92 -32.90 -0.13
N ALA A 561 18.07 -33.51 -0.96
CA ALA A 561 18.02 -33.19 -2.39
C ALA A 561 17.62 -31.73 -2.63
N LEU A 562 16.73 -31.18 -1.80
CA LEU A 562 16.33 -29.78 -1.84
C LEU A 562 17.49 -28.81 -1.59
N TYR A 563 18.36 -29.12 -0.62
CA TYR A 563 19.54 -28.29 -0.34
C TYR A 563 20.46 -28.25 -1.57
N LYS A 564 20.78 -29.41 -2.16
CA LYS A 564 21.61 -29.49 -3.37
C LYS A 564 20.99 -28.74 -4.55
N PHE A 565 19.68 -28.85 -4.74
CA PHE A 565 18.94 -28.15 -5.79
C PHE A 565 19.12 -26.63 -5.68
N PHE A 566 18.90 -26.06 -4.48
CA PHE A 566 19.02 -24.62 -4.26
C PHE A 566 20.47 -24.14 -4.12
N GLU A 567 21.41 -24.99 -3.71
CA GLU A 567 22.84 -24.70 -3.76
C GLU A 567 23.36 -24.60 -5.19
N ASN A 568 22.96 -25.53 -6.08
CA ASN A 568 23.24 -25.44 -7.50
C ASN A 568 22.67 -24.14 -8.09
N ARG A 569 21.42 -23.81 -7.75
CA ARG A 569 20.81 -22.54 -8.17
C ARG A 569 21.58 -21.32 -7.66
N ARG A 570 22.02 -21.32 -6.40
CA ARG A 570 22.86 -20.25 -5.83
C ARG A 570 24.13 -20.06 -6.65
N ASN A 571 24.78 -21.14 -7.06
CA ASN A 571 26.00 -21.09 -7.87
C ASN A 571 25.74 -20.51 -9.27
N VAL A 572 24.62 -20.86 -9.91
CA VAL A 572 24.22 -20.24 -11.20
C VAL A 572 24.06 -18.73 -11.05
N LEU A 573 23.38 -18.26 -10.00
CA LEU A 573 23.20 -16.82 -9.74
C LEU A 573 24.50 -16.10 -9.39
N PHE A 574 25.45 -16.80 -8.75
CA PHE A 574 26.77 -16.26 -8.44
C PHE A 574 27.63 -16.11 -9.70
N ASN A 575 27.68 -17.16 -10.53
CA ASN A 575 28.47 -17.21 -11.77
C ASN A 575 27.95 -16.27 -12.85
N ALA A 576 26.68 -15.84 -12.77
CA ALA A 576 26.11 -14.82 -13.64
C ALA A 576 26.93 -13.52 -13.68
N ARG A 577 27.74 -13.23 -12.65
CA ARG A 577 28.67 -12.09 -12.64
C ARG A 577 29.80 -12.27 -13.67
N GLU A 578 30.40 -13.45 -13.74
CA GLU A 578 31.49 -13.75 -14.67
C GLU A 578 30.96 -13.83 -16.11
N GLU A 579 29.77 -14.39 -16.29
CA GLU A 579 29.11 -14.54 -17.60
C GLU A 579 28.45 -13.26 -18.13
N LYS A 580 28.53 -12.14 -17.39
CA LYS A 580 27.85 -10.87 -17.71
C LYS A 580 26.35 -11.07 -17.97
N GLY A 581 25.68 -11.76 -17.04
CA GLY A 581 24.26 -12.06 -17.06
C GLY A 581 23.88 -13.36 -17.78
N LEU A 582 22.68 -13.84 -17.47
CA LEU A 582 22.15 -15.14 -17.90
C LEU A 582 21.42 -15.04 -19.24
N CYS A 583 21.72 -15.94 -20.17
CA CYS A 583 20.94 -16.16 -21.40
C CYS A 583 19.94 -17.30 -21.25
N ASP A 584 20.40 -18.41 -20.67
CA ASP A 584 19.66 -19.61 -20.27
C ASP A 584 19.86 -19.85 -18.78
N ASN A 585 19.15 -20.82 -18.19
CA ASN A 585 19.11 -21.04 -16.74
C ASN A 585 18.67 -19.77 -15.98
N VAL A 586 17.80 -18.97 -16.59
CA VAL A 586 17.20 -17.77 -16.00
C VAL A 586 16.24 -18.13 -14.88
N PHE A 587 15.53 -19.26 -15.02
CA PHE A 587 14.53 -19.78 -14.08
C PHE A 587 15.03 -21.02 -13.32
N LEU A 588 14.27 -21.45 -12.32
CA LEU A 588 14.45 -22.75 -11.69
C LEU A 588 14.21 -23.86 -12.71
N PRO A 589 15.05 -24.92 -12.71
CA PRO A 589 14.80 -26.10 -13.52
C PRO A 589 13.60 -26.88 -12.99
N THR A 590 13.14 -27.88 -13.74
CA THR A 590 12.11 -28.83 -13.31
C THR A 590 12.57 -29.61 -12.07
N LEU A 591 11.66 -30.36 -11.44
CA LEU A 591 12.03 -31.25 -10.32
C LEU A 591 13.02 -32.37 -10.72
N SER A 592 13.09 -32.70 -12.01
CA SER A 592 14.09 -33.63 -12.57
C SER A 592 15.43 -32.95 -12.90
N GLY A 593 15.52 -31.62 -12.83
CA GLY A 593 16.72 -30.85 -13.14
C GLY A 593 16.83 -30.37 -14.59
N GLU A 594 15.79 -30.57 -15.41
CA GLU A 594 15.76 -30.14 -16.81
C GLU A 594 15.52 -28.64 -16.94
N LYS A 595 16.11 -28.03 -17.98
CA LYS A 595 15.91 -26.61 -18.26
C LYS A 595 14.55 -26.36 -18.92
N LEU A 596 13.87 -25.29 -18.50
CA LEU A 596 12.63 -24.85 -19.14
C LEU A 596 12.92 -24.39 -20.57
N SER A 597 12.12 -24.83 -21.54
CA SER A 597 12.29 -24.49 -22.95
C SER A 597 10.98 -24.04 -23.58
N LEU A 598 11.08 -23.27 -24.66
CA LEU A 598 9.92 -22.78 -25.40
C LEU A 598 9.50 -23.81 -26.45
N ARG A 599 8.21 -24.18 -26.49
CA ARG A 599 7.66 -25.04 -27.54
C ARG A 599 7.35 -24.25 -28.81
N LYS A 600 7.04 -24.99 -29.89
CA LYS A 600 6.60 -24.41 -31.17
C LYS A 600 5.28 -23.64 -30.98
N GLY A 601 5.13 -22.51 -31.69
CA GLY A 601 3.85 -21.78 -31.74
C GLY A 601 3.68 -20.66 -30.71
N PHE A 602 4.77 -20.06 -30.22
CA PHE A 602 4.70 -18.95 -29.26
C PHE A 602 3.95 -17.73 -29.82
N VAL A 603 2.81 -17.41 -29.22
CA VAL A 603 1.81 -16.45 -29.76
C VAL A 603 2.33 -15.03 -29.97
N TYR A 604 3.36 -14.62 -29.22
CA TYR A 604 3.91 -13.26 -29.27
C TYR A 604 5.00 -13.07 -30.34
N TRP A 605 5.47 -14.16 -30.95
CA TRP A 605 6.43 -14.12 -32.05
C TRP A 605 5.71 -14.47 -33.36
N ASN A 606 5.62 -13.51 -34.27
CA ASN A 606 4.97 -13.65 -35.58
C ASN A 606 5.92 -14.28 -36.63
N PHE A 607 6.86 -15.10 -36.19
CA PHE A 607 7.84 -15.81 -37.01
C PHE A 607 8.02 -17.23 -36.46
N GLU A 608 8.61 -18.12 -37.25
CA GLU A 608 8.80 -19.51 -36.84
C GLU A 608 9.78 -19.62 -35.65
N VAL A 609 9.32 -20.28 -34.57
CA VAL A 609 10.12 -20.52 -33.37
C VAL A 609 11.07 -21.68 -33.61
N LYS A 610 12.37 -21.39 -33.58
CA LYS A 610 13.44 -22.38 -33.53
C LYS A 610 13.80 -22.67 -32.07
N THR A 611 13.33 -23.79 -31.55
CA THR A 611 13.36 -24.12 -30.11
C THR A 611 14.78 -24.29 -29.56
N ASP A 612 15.73 -24.67 -30.41
CA ASP A 612 17.17 -24.81 -30.13
C ASP A 612 17.87 -23.48 -29.81
N ILE A 613 17.36 -22.37 -30.35
CA ILE A 613 17.93 -21.02 -30.20
C ILE A 613 16.94 -20.03 -29.56
N ALA A 614 15.86 -20.54 -28.97
CA ALA A 614 14.87 -19.76 -28.23
C ALA A 614 15.26 -19.71 -26.74
N TYR A 615 16.18 -18.80 -26.41
CA TYR A 615 16.74 -18.68 -25.06
C TYR A 615 15.72 -18.13 -24.04
N GLN A 616 15.82 -18.57 -22.78
CA GLN A 616 14.91 -18.14 -21.71
C GLN A 616 14.90 -16.62 -21.51
N SER A 617 16.06 -15.96 -21.69
CA SER A 617 16.22 -14.50 -21.66
C SER A 617 15.34 -13.75 -22.68
N GLN A 618 15.20 -14.27 -23.90
CA GLN A 618 14.36 -13.69 -24.95
C GLN A 618 12.86 -13.83 -24.62
N VAL A 619 12.47 -15.00 -24.09
CA VAL A 619 11.10 -15.23 -23.60
C VAL A 619 10.79 -14.28 -22.44
N TYR A 620 11.72 -14.14 -21.48
CA TYR A 620 11.57 -13.23 -20.36
C TYR A 620 11.41 -11.78 -20.80
N PHE A 621 12.25 -11.32 -21.73
CA PHE A 621 12.13 -9.99 -22.32
C PHE A 621 10.75 -9.78 -22.97
N THR A 622 10.27 -10.79 -23.71
CA THR A 622 8.99 -10.74 -24.40
C THR A 622 7.83 -10.56 -23.42
N ILE A 623 7.75 -11.41 -22.39
CA ILE A 623 6.69 -11.35 -21.38
C ILE A 623 6.79 -10.07 -20.54
N THR A 624 8.00 -9.66 -20.17
CA THR A 624 8.22 -8.41 -19.43
C THR A 624 7.77 -7.20 -20.23
N SER A 625 7.98 -7.19 -21.55
CA SER A 625 7.51 -6.12 -22.44
C SER A 625 5.98 -6.04 -22.51
N VAL A 626 5.30 -7.20 -22.57
CA VAL A 626 3.83 -7.29 -22.53
C VAL A 626 3.29 -6.72 -21.21
N ILE A 627 3.82 -7.19 -20.07
CA ILE A 627 3.40 -6.73 -18.75
C ILE A 627 3.70 -5.23 -18.56
N ASN A 628 4.86 -4.76 -19.03
CA ASN A 628 5.23 -3.36 -18.96
C ASN A 628 4.28 -2.47 -19.76
N ARG A 629 3.84 -2.89 -20.95
CA ARG A 629 2.81 -2.17 -21.70
C ARG A 629 1.53 -2.05 -20.88
N LEU A 630 1.00 -3.16 -20.38
CA LEU A 630 -0.23 -3.18 -19.57
C LEU A 630 -0.12 -2.33 -18.29
N ARG A 631 1.07 -2.23 -17.68
CA ARG A 631 1.34 -1.35 -16.52
C ARG A 631 1.26 0.14 -16.84
N ASN A 632 1.53 0.51 -18.10
CA ASN A 632 1.54 1.89 -18.56
C ASN A 632 0.21 2.31 -19.21
N GLU A 633 -0.73 1.38 -19.37
CA GLU A 633 -2.10 1.71 -19.78
C GLU A 633 -2.81 2.57 -18.71
N PRO A 634 -3.75 3.45 -19.11
CA PRO A 634 -4.56 4.22 -18.17
C PRO A 634 -5.26 3.32 -17.13
N LEU A 635 -5.44 3.81 -15.90
CA LEU A 635 -6.03 3.04 -14.81
C LEU A 635 -7.45 2.54 -15.13
N ASN A 636 -8.20 3.33 -15.90
CA ASN A 636 -9.59 3.04 -16.27
C ASN A 636 -9.71 2.17 -17.52
N SER A 637 -8.59 1.76 -18.13
CA SER A 637 -8.61 0.85 -19.28
C SER A 637 -9.01 -0.56 -18.82
N GLU A 638 -9.87 -1.22 -19.60
CA GLU A 638 -10.27 -2.62 -19.35
C GLU A 638 -9.08 -3.58 -19.33
N ARG A 639 -7.99 -3.22 -20.01
CA ARG A 639 -6.77 -4.02 -20.12
C ARG A 639 -5.58 -3.31 -19.49
N SER A 640 -5.73 -2.93 -18.22
CA SER A 640 -4.67 -2.29 -17.45
C SER A 640 -4.15 -3.22 -16.34
N LEU A 641 -2.84 -3.23 -16.16
CA LEU A 641 -2.18 -3.78 -14.96
C LEU A 641 -1.65 -2.66 -14.03
N LYS A 642 -2.04 -1.40 -14.28
CA LYS A 642 -1.66 -0.26 -13.45
C LYS A 642 -2.31 -0.38 -12.08
N GLN A 643 -1.54 -0.22 -11.00
CA GLN A 643 -2.05 -0.37 -9.63
C GLN A 643 -2.37 1.00 -9.01
N SER A 644 -3.41 1.10 -8.18
CA SER A 644 -3.70 2.30 -7.37
C SER A 644 -4.09 1.91 -5.93
N THR A 645 -4.44 2.87 -5.07
CA THR A 645 -4.94 2.56 -3.72
C THR A 645 -6.32 1.90 -3.77
N TYR A 646 -7.15 2.26 -4.74
CA TYR A 646 -8.56 1.85 -4.84
C TYR A 646 -8.84 0.80 -5.92
N VAL A 647 -7.87 0.55 -6.81
CA VAL A 647 -8.00 -0.40 -7.92
C VAL A 647 -6.85 -1.39 -7.88
N ARG A 648 -7.22 -2.67 -7.95
CA ARG A 648 -6.32 -3.82 -7.99
C ARG A 648 -6.51 -4.52 -9.31
N ASN A 649 -5.45 -4.60 -10.10
CA ASN A 649 -5.49 -5.29 -11.38
C ASN A 649 -4.67 -6.58 -11.26
N LEU A 650 -5.37 -7.73 -11.27
CA LEU A 650 -4.80 -9.06 -11.13
C LEU A 650 -4.57 -9.69 -12.51
N ILE A 651 -3.51 -10.48 -12.64
CA ILE A 651 -3.34 -11.38 -13.78
C ILE A 651 -4.24 -12.58 -13.54
N SER A 652 -5.15 -12.88 -14.47
CA SER A 652 -6.05 -14.03 -14.35
C SER A 652 -5.27 -15.32 -14.18
N SER A 653 -5.72 -16.19 -13.26
CA SER A 653 -5.22 -17.56 -13.12
C SER A 653 -5.30 -18.34 -14.44
N GLU A 654 -6.34 -18.07 -15.23
CA GLU A 654 -6.54 -18.65 -16.57
C GLU A 654 -5.41 -18.31 -17.55
N THR A 655 -4.65 -17.24 -17.31
CA THR A 655 -3.46 -16.93 -18.11
C THR A 655 -2.46 -18.09 -18.08
N PHE A 656 -2.29 -18.74 -16.94
CA PHE A 656 -1.33 -19.83 -16.80
C PHE A 656 -1.81 -21.14 -17.45
N ASN A 657 -3.12 -21.36 -17.54
CA ASN A 657 -3.70 -22.44 -18.36
C ASN A 657 -3.47 -22.21 -19.86
N ARG A 658 -3.66 -20.97 -20.34
CA ARG A 658 -3.55 -20.64 -21.77
C ARG A 658 -2.11 -20.63 -22.27
N PHE A 659 -1.17 -20.25 -21.40
CA PHE A 659 0.26 -20.31 -21.67
C PHE A 659 0.83 -21.52 -20.93
N ASN A 660 0.71 -22.70 -21.54
CA ASN A 660 1.11 -23.97 -20.95
C ASN A 660 2.63 -24.20 -20.94
N ASP A 661 3.42 -23.39 -21.65
CA ASP A 661 4.88 -23.44 -21.54
C ASP A 661 5.35 -22.91 -20.19
N GLY A 662 6.05 -23.74 -19.44
CA GLY A 662 6.59 -23.40 -18.14
C GLY A 662 7.62 -22.27 -18.19
N VAL A 663 8.38 -22.12 -19.29
CA VAL A 663 9.24 -20.93 -19.48
C VAL A 663 8.43 -19.64 -19.55
N ILE A 664 7.23 -19.67 -20.14
CA ILE A 664 6.33 -18.52 -20.18
C ILE A 664 5.70 -18.29 -18.81
N GLN A 665 5.21 -19.33 -18.15
CA GLN A 665 4.64 -19.23 -16.80
C GLN A 665 5.66 -18.66 -15.80
N ALA A 666 6.89 -19.18 -15.81
CA ALA A 666 8.00 -18.68 -15.02
C ALA A 666 8.30 -17.21 -15.34
N SER A 667 8.31 -16.85 -16.63
CA SER A 667 8.50 -15.46 -17.05
C SER A 667 7.41 -14.53 -16.50
N ILE A 668 6.15 -14.96 -16.51
CA ILE A 668 5.02 -14.19 -15.95
C ILE A 668 5.22 -14.03 -14.44
N LEU A 669 5.50 -15.11 -13.72
CA LEU A 669 5.73 -15.10 -12.26
C LEU A 669 6.87 -14.16 -11.89
N ARG A 670 7.97 -14.15 -12.66
CA ARG A 670 9.14 -13.30 -12.41
C ARG A 670 8.92 -11.84 -12.81
N ALA A 671 8.21 -11.55 -13.90
CA ALA A 671 7.96 -10.18 -14.36
C ALA A 671 6.80 -9.49 -13.60
N ALA A 672 5.83 -10.25 -13.10
CA ALA A 672 4.71 -9.72 -12.34
C ALA A 672 5.16 -8.99 -11.06
N ASP A 673 4.33 -8.05 -10.60
CA ASP A 673 4.49 -7.44 -9.28
C ASP A 673 3.63 -8.23 -8.28
N TYR A 674 3.96 -8.21 -6.99
CA TYR A 674 3.24 -9.00 -5.99
C TYR A 674 1.73 -8.67 -5.97
N ARG A 675 1.38 -7.40 -6.23
CA ARG A 675 -0.01 -6.93 -6.33
C ARG A 675 -0.80 -7.57 -7.47
N MET A 676 -0.11 -8.04 -8.52
CA MET A 676 -0.74 -8.64 -9.71
C MET A 676 -1.09 -10.12 -9.52
N LEU A 677 -0.48 -10.77 -8.52
CA LEU A 677 -0.66 -12.19 -8.19
C LEU A 677 -1.21 -12.36 -6.75
N SER A 678 -1.87 -11.32 -6.24
CA SER A 678 -2.55 -11.31 -4.94
C SER A 678 -3.94 -11.93 -5.07
N TYR A 679 -3.99 -13.25 -5.28
CA TYR A 679 -5.25 -13.97 -5.44
C TYR A 679 -6.03 -14.11 -4.14
N ASP A 680 -5.37 -13.89 -2.99
CA ASP A 680 -6.01 -13.74 -1.67
C ASP A 680 -7.13 -12.68 -1.64
N LEU A 681 -7.13 -11.76 -2.60
CA LEU A 681 -8.12 -10.70 -2.75
C LEU A 681 -9.42 -11.15 -3.43
N ASP A 682 -9.44 -12.26 -4.16
CA ASP A 682 -10.61 -12.75 -4.91
C ASP A 682 -10.78 -14.27 -4.75
N GLU A 683 -11.94 -14.70 -4.26
CA GLU A 683 -12.22 -16.12 -3.94
C GLU A 683 -12.13 -17.01 -5.18
N ASN A 684 -12.67 -16.55 -6.30
CA ASN A 684 -12.71 -17.34 -7.53
C ASN A 684 -11.31 -17.51 -8.10
N GLN A 685 -10.50 -16.45 -8.13
CA GLN A 685 -9.13 -16.52 -8.62
C GLN A 685 -8.21 -17.30 -7.68
N SER A 686 -8.42 -17.21 -6.35
CA SER A 686 -7.68 -18.00 -5.37
C SER A 686 -7.93 -19.50 -5.56
N LEU A 687 -9.19 -19.89 -5.66
CA LEU A 687 -9.57 -21.28 -5.90
C LEU A 687 -9.06 -21.77 -7.25
N ALA A 688 -9.26 -20.99 -8.33
CA ALA A 688 -8.81 -21.36 -9.67
C ALA A 688 -7.28 -21.52 -9.74
N MET A 689 -6.52 -20.63 -9.09
CA MET A 689 -5.07 -20.76 -9.02
C MET A 689 -4.63 -22.00 -8.21
N SER A 690 -5.30 -22.29 -7.09
CA SER A 690 -5.03 -23.50 -6.31
C SER A 690 -5.28 -24.77 -7.12
N VAL A 691 -6.42 -24.85 -7.82
CA VAL A 691 -6.76 -25.97 -8.72
C VAL A 691 -5.72 -26.12 -9.83
N PHE A 692 -5.31 -25.01 -10.45
CA PHE A 692 -4.25 -25.03 -11.46
C PHE A 692 -2.94 -25.58 -10.89
N MET A 693 -2.50 -25.08 -9.73
CA MET A 693 -1.25 -25.53 -9.11
C MET A 693 -1.30 -27.01 -8.70
N LYS A 694 -2.46 -27.52 -8.25
CA LYS A 694 -2.66 -28.96 -8.02
C LYS A 694 -2.49 -29.77 -9.32
N SER A 695 -2.99 -29.27 -10.44
CA SER A 695 -2.76 -29.93 -11.73
C SER A 695 -1.29 -30.00 -12.15
N LEU A 696 -0.47 -29.03 -11.72
CA LEU A 696 0.99 -29.08 -11.92
C LEU A 696 1.63 -30.16 -11.05
N VAL A 697 1.13 -30.35 -9.83
CA VAL A 697 1.56 -31.44 -8.94
C VAL A 697 1.22 -32.80 -9.53
N ASP A 698 0.01 -32.99 -10.07
CA ASP A 698 -0.41 -34.28 -10.65
C ASP A 698 0.44 -34.68 -11.86
N LYS A 699 1.01 -33.70 -12.55
CA LYS A 699 1.78 -33.88 -13.78
C LYS A 699 3.23 -33.41 -13.63
N PHE A 700 3.79 -33.48 -12.42
CA PHE A 700 5.12 -32.94 -12.13
C PHE A 700 6.27 -33.57 -12.93
N GLU A 701 6.09 -34.80 -13.42
CA GLU A 701 7.04 -35.52 -14.29
C GLU A 701 6.79 -35.28 -15.79
N GLN A 702 5.73 -34.57 -16.14
CA GLN A 702 5.35 -34.27 -17.52
C GLN A 702 5.57 -32.78 -17.82
N ASP A 703 5.60 -32.45 -19.12
CA ASP A 703 5.63 -31.09 -19.66
C ASP A 703 4.69 -30.11 -18.96
N HIS A 704 3.48 -30.54 -18.59
CA HIS A 704 2.49 -29.69 -17.93
C HIS A 704 2.94 -29.20 -16.54
N GLY A 705 3.69 -30.01 -15.79
CA GLY A 705 4.14 -29.70 -14.44
C GLY A 705 5.50 -29.03 -14.34
N GLU A 706 6.15 -28.72 -15.47
CA GLU A 706 7.57 -28.31 -15.52
C GLU A 706 7.88 -27.04 -14.71
N ALA A 707 6.93 -26.09 -14.60
CA ALA A 707 7.10 -24.84 -13.85
C ALA A 707 6.77 -24.92 -12.36
N LEU A 708 6.39 -26.09 -11.83
CA LEU A 708 6.00 -26.25 -10.43
C LEU A 708 6.99 -25.61 -9.41
N PRO A 709 8.34 -25.72 -9.59
CA PRO A 709 9.29 -25.08 -8.69
C PRO A 709 9.18 -23.55 -8.65
N GLU A 710 8.87 -22.90 -9.78
CA GLU A 710 8.69 -21.44 -9.87
C GLU A 710 7.42 -20.99 -9.13
N PHE A 711 6.32 -21.75 -9.22
CA PHE A 711 5.11 -21.47 -8.45
C PHE A 711 5.32 -21.63 -6.94
N MET A 712 5.99 -22.71 -6.52
CA MET A 712 6.34 -22.94 -5.12
C MET A 712 7.23 -21.82 -4.56
N MET A 713 8.22 -21.37 -5.32
CA MET A 713 9.05 -20.24 -4.92
C MET A 713 8.27 -18.92 -4.91
N ALA A 714 7.36 -18.69 -5.87
CA ALA A 714 6.49 -17.50 -5.87
C ALA A 714 5.59 -17.43 -4.62
N LEU A 715 5.07 -18.57 -4.14
CA LEU A 715 4.39 -18.69 -2.84
C LEU A 715 5.33 -18.38 -1.68
N GLY A 716 6.53 -18.98 -1.67
CA GLY A 716 7.53 -18.76 -0.62
C GLY A 716 7.99 -17.31 -0.50
N LEU A 717 8.04 -16.59 -1.62
CA LEU A 717 8.33 -15.16 -1.69
C LEU A 717 7.12 -14.27 -1.35
N LYS A 718 5.93 -14.84 -1.10
CA LYS A 718 4.64 -14.12 -0.97
C LYS A 718 4.34 -13.20 -2.15
N LYS A 719 4.91 -13.53 -3.30
CA LYS A 719 4.67 -12.84 -4.57
C LYS A 719 3.34 -13.30 -5.16
N LEU A 720 3.12 -14.61 -5.15
CA LEU A 720 1.82 -15.24 -5.36
C LEU A 720 1.21 -15.47 -3.98
N ARG A 721 -0.03 -15.04 -3.76
CA ARG A 721 -0.76 -15.25 -2.51
C ARG A 721 -2.12 -15.85 -2.80
N LEU A 722 -2.51 -16.82 -2.00
CA LEU A 722 -3.81 -17.48 -2.03
C LEU A 722 -4.53 -17.18 -0.72
N LYS A 723 -5.86 -17.28 -0.72
CA LYS A 723 -6.61 -17.31 0.53
C LYS A 723 -6.14 -18.49 1.38
N ARG A 724 -6.18 -18.32 2.70
CA ARG A 724 -5.62 -19.30 3.65
C ARG A 724 -6.20 -20.70 3.46
N ILE A 725 -7.49 -20.80 3.15
CA ILE A 725 -8.16 -22.09 2.92
C ILE A 725 -7.60 -22.81 1.70
N ASP A 726 -7.44 -22.11 0.58
CA ASP A 726 -6.92 -22.67 -0.67
C ASP A 726 -5.42 -22.96 -0.59
N LEU A 727 -4.67 -22.14 0.15
CA LEU A 727 -3.25 -22.37 0.42
C LEU A 727 -3.04 -23.65 1.22
N ASN A 728 -3.79 -23.83 2.32
CA ASN A 728 -3.72 -25.04 3.14
C ASN A 728 -4.04 -26.28 2.30
N ASP A 729 -5.14 -26.20 1.55
CA ASP A 729 -5.60 -27.27 0.68
C ASP A 729 -4.55 -27.64 -0.39
N PHE A 730 -3.93 -26.65 -1.05
CA PHE A 730 -2.81 -26.89 -1.97
C PHE A 730 -1.61 -27.55 -1.29
N LEU A 731 -1.17 -27.04 -0.13
CA LEU A 731 0.01 -27.56 0.57
C LEU A 731 -0.21 -28.99 1.09
N ASP A 732 -1.40 -29.30 1.60
CA ASP A 732 -1.78 -30.63 2.06
C ASP A 732 -1.91 -31.61 0.90
N TYR A 733 -2.54 -31.18 -0.20
CA TYR A 733 -2.62 -31.96 -1.43
C TYR A 733 -1.24 -32.30 -1.97
N SER A 734 -0.35 -31.30 -2.05
CA SER A 734 1.00 -31.47 -2.58
C SER A 734 1.85 -32.41 -1.73
N SER A 735 1.70 -32.36 -0.40
CA SER A 735 2.44 -33.25 0.51
C SER A 735 2.06 -34.73 0.34
N LYS A 736 0.80 -35.01 -0.04
CA LYS A 736 0.27 -36.36 -0.23
C LYS A 736 0.62 -36.95 -1.59
N ASN A 737 0.68 -36.13 -2.64
CA ASN A 737 0.84 -36.59 -4.01
C ASN A 737 2.28 -36.52 -4.53
N LEU A 738 3.16 -35.72 -3.91
CA LEU A 738 4.58 -35.71 -4.24
C LEU A 738 5.33 -36.81 -3.47
N PRO A 739 6.25 -37.56 -4.12
CA PRO A 739 6.97 -38.65 -3.48
C PRO A 739 7.74 -38.19 -2.24
N GLU A 740 7.67 -38.95 -1.14
CA GLU A 740 8.44 -38.66 0.07
C GLU A 740 9.93 -38.54 -0.22
N LYS A 741 10.59 -37.58 0.44
CA LYS A 741 12.04 -37.27 0.27
C LYS A 741 12.42 -36.81 -1.15
N SER A 742 11.46 -36.50 -2.02
CA SER A 742 11.72 -35.79 -3.27
C SER A 742 11.98 -34.30 -3.02
N ILE A 743 12.61 -33.62 -3.99
CA ILE A 743 12.82 -32.16 -3.96
C ILE A 743 11.48 -31.44 -3.76
N GLY A 744 10.44 -31.85 -4.49
CA GLY A 744 9.11 -31.23 -4.40
C GLY A 744 8.47 -31.40 -3.03
N HIS A 745 8.51 -32.61 -2.46
CA HIS A 745 7.95 -32.89 -1.14
C HIS A 745 8.67 -32.09 -0.03
N ASP A 746 10.00 -32.08 -0.03
CA ASP A 746 10.80 -31.30 0.92
C ASP A 746 10.53 -29.80 0.78
N PHE A 747 10.33 -29.32 -0.45
CA PHE A 747 10.03 -27.91 -0.70
C PHE A 747 8.66 -27.52 -0.13
N VAL A 748 7.63 -28.34 -0.32
CA VAL A 748 6.30 -28.13 0.27
C VAL A 748 6.37 -28.10 1.80
N ASN A 749 7.14 -29.00 2.42
CA ASN A 749 7.32 -29.01 3.88
C ASN A 749 7.98 -27.73 4.39
N TYR A 750 9.00 -27.22 3.68
CA TYR A 750 9.59 -25.92 3.98
C TYR A 750 8.55 -24.79 3.87
N LEU A 751 7.73 -24.79 2.82
CA LEU A 751 6.68 -23.78 2.63
C LEU A 751 5.61 -23.82 3.72
N LYS A 752 5.18 -25.01 4.17
CA LYS A 752 4.26 -25.16 5.30
C LYS A 752 4.80 -24.46 6.54
N GLY A 753 6.04 -24.73 6.94
CA GLY A 753 6.65 -24.08 8.11
C GLY A 753 6.93 -22.57 7.95
N LYS A 754 6.93 -22.05 6.71
CA LYS A 754 7.14 -20.63 6.43
C LYS A 754 5.84 -19.83 6.35
N LEU A 755 4.77 -20.43 5.83
CA LEU A 755 3.53 -19.75 5.46
C LEU A 755 2.37 -20.02 6.42
N LEU A 756 2.39 -21.15 7.13
CA LEU A 756 1.38 -21.56 8.13
C LEU A 756 1.91 -21.32 9.54
#